data_AF-A0A425D7E0-F1
#
_entry.id   AF-A0A425D7E0-F1
#
_cell.length_a   1.000
_cell.length_b   1.000
_cell.length_c   1.000
_cell.angle_alpha   90.00
_cell.angle_beta   90.00
_cell.angle_gamma   90.00
#
_symmetry.space_group_name_H-M   'P 1'
#
loop_
_entity.id
_entity.type
_entity.pdbx_description
1 polymer ?
#
loop_
_entity_poly.entity_id
_entity_poly.type
_entity_poly.pdbx_seq_one_letter_code
_entity_poly.pdbx_strand_id
1 'polypeptide(L)'
;MLRDTKMGYIMIAYGPSALKVLVSAMCVLLVSVDVTFNNWELNQVLGNGNALLTPLLNTQSSDDLPKMYSFPRGMSLDTASTVGVFMLNYTIQKISIRDDTIYTLTADSFLIDNPANDICGILKQSYPVAEDSGVGSSMKLGVIKDGIQYVRGIALTNIFNGLGTMAPAGTRADDLIALGYTPARTETDMRLTTAVVVPPIGTTAYANVSMYRFYPRAFCTGCEPVSELGLDVCTLAMSYNATTRSLVVQSSKAIYGQDHVMGFILDRTATTKGSLYVRGFCVLFVMVAYATSQKTVRWTDGATLTSWYNKLSYMISPTLLRYPCHTFDFSYFCFNSDVFVVGYVAAVLLDEKACNIYSRAMFSWFKNTSTNSTNSWVFVRILAMNFRWMWLNCLLIKFVKFVANYTTATRYTGRNFIVGYFNFSSPTFVYIAGLFFVARNNFLDYGLMDKVTLLSTTQSLEGISVNFFTSALLRGYPSLVLFMLINLFVILTVDLLVNRKWWRLVSQNSLGRQHMFNSTSIIADSGCNFVELKEYDNPVLLISVRSLCTIQWFLTSQTIRFGLPEHPSTFRDMTSKGASTRHKSMTLSKSNAGNASQGEFEPVSNSELLMVSQDEDGYIHLYNALKTEVQALSMEVKVLADSKYQLA
;
A
#
# COMPACT_ATOMS: atom_id res chain seq x y z
N MET A 1 16.01 -26.35 31.11
CA MET A 1 16.27 -24.90 31.27
C MET A 1 15.32 -24.06 30.40
N LEU A 2 14.00 -24.20 30.57
CA LEU A 2 12.96 -23.46 29.83
C LEU A 2 11.81 -23.09 30.79
N ARG A 3 12.17 -22.45 31.92
CA ARG A 3 11.20 -22.09 32.97
C ARG A 3 11.42 -20.69 33.54
N ASP A 4 11.99 -19.78 32.76
CA ASP A 4 11.98 -18.36 33.13
C ASP A 4 11.04 -17.56 32.24
N THR A 5 10.02 -17.04 32.92
CA THR A 5 8.71 -16.66 32.39
C THR A 5 8.55 -15.15 32.23
N LYS A 6 9.67 -14.41 32.18
CA LYS A 6 9.70 -12.95 32.04
C LYS A 6 9.93 -12.45 30.61
N MET A 7 10.46 -13.29 29.71
CA MET A 7 10.89 -12.83 28.37
C MET A 7 9.73 -12.43 27.43
N GLY A 8 8.55 -13.05 27.56
CA GLY A 8 7.37 -12.71 26.74
C GLY A 8 6.71 -11.37 27.13
N TYR A 9 6.74 -11.01 28.41
CA TYR A 9 6.27 -9.69 28.87
C TYR A 9 7.32 -8.60 28.60
N ILE A 10 8.60 -8.96 28.62
CA ILE A 10 9.71 -8.07 28.24
C ILE A 10 9.66 -7.70 26.76
N MET A 11 9.22 -8.53 25.81
CA MET A 11 9.14 -8.07 24.41
C MET A 11 8.00 -7.06 24.14
N ILE A 12 6.87 -7.15 24.85
CA ILE A 12 5.77 -6.18 24.70
C ILE A 12 6.00 -4.93 25.56
N ALA A 13 6.46 -5.06 26.79
CA ALA A 13 6.69 -3.93 27.70
C ALA A 13 8.08 -3.27 27.50
N TYR A 14 9.07 -4.01 26.99
CA TYR A 14 10.48 -3.60 26.85
C TYR A 14 11.18 -4.08 25.56
N GLY A 15 10.47 -4.61 24.56
CA GLY A 15 11.06 -4.82 23.23
C GLY A 15 11.57 -3.46 22.79
N PRO A 16 12.87 -3.33 22.44
CA PRO A 16 13.62 -2.11 22.68
C PRO A 16 12.77 -0.94 22.25
N SER A 17 12.50 0.01 23.14
CA SER A 17 11.72 1.21 22.81
C SER A 17 12.20 1.82 21.48
N ALA A 18 13.51 1.71 21.22
CA ALA A 18 14.15 1.94 19.93
C ALA A 18 13.52 1.18 18.74
N LEU A 19 13.26 -0.13 18.79
CA LEU A 19 12.63 -0.89 17.69
C LEU A 19 11.20 -0.42 17.41
N LYS A 20 10.38 -0.18 18.44
CA LYS A 20 9.02 0.36 18.24
C LYS A 20 9.07 1.74 17.60
N VAL A 21 9.97 2.60 18.10
CA VAL A 21 10.20 3.95 17.56
C VAL A 21 10.73 3.89 16.12
N LEU A 22 11.69 3.01 15.82
CA LEU A 22 12.28 2.84 14.49
C LEU A 22 11.24 2.36 13.47
N VAL A 23 10.45 1.33 13.80
CA VAL A 23 9.42 0.81 12.91
C VAL A 23 8.34 1.87 12.68
N SER A 24 7.89 2.56 13.73
CA SER A 24 6.91 3.64 13.61
C SER A 24 7.44 4.80 12.77
N ALA A 25 8.66 5.27 13.03
CA ALA A 25 9.31 6.35 12.29
C ALA A 25 9.50 6.00 10.81
N MET A 26 9.93 4.76 10.52
CA MET A 26 10.03 4.26 9.15
C MET A 26 8.68 4.29 8.44
N CYS A 27 7.60 3.88 9.10
CA CYS A 27 6.27 3.91 8.51
C CYS A 27 5.75 5.33 8.26
N VAL A 28 5.96 6.26 9.19
CA VAL A 28 5.64 7.68 8.99
C VAL A 28 6.42 8.24 7.81
N LEU A 29 7.71 7.90 7.69
CA LEU A 29 8.55 8.28 6.56
C LEU A 29 7.99 7.71 5.24
N LEU A 30 7.66 6.43 5.18
CA LEU A 30 7.11 5.80 3.98
C LEU A 30 5.78 6.42 3.54
N VAL A 31 4.86 6.66 4.49
CA VAL A 31 3.59 7.34 4.19
C VAL A 31 3.82 8.76 3.73
N SER A 32 4.76 9.49 4.34
CA SER A 32 5.08 10.86 3.94
C SER A 32 5.64 10.90 2.51
N VAL A 33 6.60 10.03 2.20
CA VAL A 33 7.16 9.89 0.84
C VAL A 33 6.08 9.54 -0.16
N ASP A 34 5.12 8.69 0.23
CA ASP A 34 4.03 8.28 -0.63
C ASP A 34 3.10 9.45 -1.00
N VAL A 35 2.77 10.29 -0.02
CA VAL A 35 1.89 11.45 -0.20
C VAL A 35 2.57 12.58 -0.98
N THR A 36 3.89 12.75 -0.86
CA THR A 36 4.62 13.86 -1.50
C THR A 36 5.24 13.48 -2.85
N PHE A 37 5.99 12.37 -2.93
CA PHE A 37 6.79 12.01 -4.11
C PHE A 37 6.14 10.95 -5.01
N ASN A 38 5.18 10.19 -4.49
CA ASN A 38 4.40 9.21 -5.24
C ASN A 38 2.97 9.71 -5.53
N ASN A 39 2.82 11.04 -5.55
CA ASN A 39 1.62 11.75 -5.94
C ASN A 39 1.75 12.24 -7.38
N TRP A 40 0.83 11.82 -8.23
CA TRP A 40 0.90 12.07 -9.68
C TRP A 40 0.76 13.55 -10.03
N GLU A 41 -0.06 14.30 -9.30
CA GLU A 41 -0.21 15.75 -9.52
C GLU A 41 1.07 16.50 -9.14
N LEU A 42 1.65 16.18 -7.98
CA LEU A 42 2.90 16.82 -7.54
C LEU A 42 4.07 16.46 -8.46
N ASN A 43 4.16 15.20 -8.89
CA ASN A 43 5.21 14.76 -9.81
C ASN A 43 5.05 15.39 -11.21
N GLN A 44 3.82 15.57 -11.71
CA GLN A 44 3.62 16.27 -12.98
C GLN A 44 4.07 17.73 -12.93
N VAL A 45 3.81 18.44 -11.82
CA VAL A 45 4.15 19.87 -11.68
C VAL A 45 5.62 20.09 -11.34
N LEU A 46 6.18 19.32 -10.42
CA LEU A 46 7.56 19.49 -9.92
C LEU A 46 8.57 18.66 -10.71
N GLY A 47 8.13 17.62 -11.41
CA GLY A 47 8.99 16.73 -12.18
C GLY A 47 9.36 17.33 -13.54
N ASN A 48 10.55 16.97 -14.02
CA ASN A 48 11.06 17.39 -15.33
C ASN A 48 10.67 16.43 -16.47
N GLY A 49 9.48 15.82 -16.40
CA GLY A 49 9.07 14.76 -17.32
C GLY A 49 8.86 15.27 -18.75
N ASN A 50 8.49 16.54 -18.90
CA ASN A 50 8.25 17.18 -20.20
C ASN A 50 9.52 17.27 -21.06
N ALA A 51 10.72 17.25 -20.47
CA ALA A 51 11.97 17.25 -21.22
C ALA A 51 12.12 16.01 -22.12
N LEU A 52 11.52 14.88 -21.72
CA LEU A 52 11.54 13.64 -22.49
C LEU A 52 10.65 13.68 -23.75
N LEU A 53 9.79 14.69 -23.89
CA LEU A 53 8.88 14.85 -25.03
C LEU A 53 9.48 15.67 -26.18
N THR A 54 10.68 16.25 -25.97
CA THR A 54 11.39 17.11 -26.93
C THR A 54 11.35 16.67 -28.40
N PRO A 55 11.62 15.39 -28.77
CA PRO A 55 11.66 14.98 -30.18
C PRO A 55 10.29 14.97 -30.89
N LEU A 56 9.18 15.03 -30.14
CA LEU A 56 7.81 14.96 -30.66
C LEU A 56 7.06 16.29 -30.56
N LEU A 57 7.70 17.36 -30.10
CA LEU A 57 7.02 18.65 -29.89
C LEU A 57 6.45 19.28 -31.18
N ASN A 58 7.03 18.94 -32.33
CA ASN A 58 6.58 19.42 -33.64
C ASN A 58 5.79 18.38 -34.44
N THR A 59 5.42 17.26 -33.81
CA THR A 59 4.74 16.13 -34.45
C THR A 59 3.27 16.12 -34.06
N GLN A 60 2.35 16.27 -35.03
CA GLN A 60 0.91 16.25 -34.75
C GLN A 60 0.30 14.85 -34.91
N SER A 61 0.78 14.07 -35.89
CA SER A 61 0.36 12.69 -36.14
C SER A 61 1.56 11.75 -36.27
N SER A 62 1.34 10.45 -36.07
CA SER A 62 2.34 9.42 -36.42
C SER A 62 2.79 9.51 -37.88
N ASP A 63 1.93 9.99 -38.78
CA ASP A 63 2.21 10.10 -40.22
C ASP A 63 3.25 11.18 -40.56
N ASP A 64 3.54 12.09 -39.62
CA ASP A 64 4.58 13.10 -39.79
C ASP A 64 5.97 12.58 -39.40
N LEU A 65 6.06 11.44 -38.71
CA LEU A 65 7.34 10.85 -38.30
C LEU A 65 8.26 10.54 -39.49
N PRO A 66 7.81 9.88 -40.58
CA PRO A 66 8.67 9.57 -41.71
C PRO A 66 9.20 10.81 -42.45
N LYS A 67 8.56 11.98 -42.27
CA LYS A 67 9.03 13.26 -42.84
C LYS A 67 10.17 13.87 -42.03
N MET A 68 10.24 13.58 -40.72
CA MET A 68 11.21 14.16 -39.80
C MET A 68 12.37 13.23 -39.44
N TYR A 69 12.16 11.93 -39.54
CA TYR A 69 13.12 10.88 -39.16
C TYR A 69 13.26 9.86 -40.29
N SER A 70 14.49 9.41 -40.52
CA SER A 70 14.76 8.27 -41.41
C SER A 70 14.61 6.97 -40.62
N PHE A 71 13.82 6.05 -41.15
CA PHE A 71 13.58 4.72 -40.58
C PHE A 71 14.19 3.62 -41.46
N PRO A 72 14.73 2.55 -40.86
CA PRO A 72 15.27 1.44 -41.62
C PRO A 72 14.13 0.59 -42.21
N ARG A 73 14.44 -0.17 -43.28
CA ARG A 73 13.47 -1.10 -43.88
C ARG A 73 13.09 -2.18 -42.88
N GLY A 74 11.80 -2.42 -42.67
CA GLY A 74 11.31 -3.45 -41.75
C GLY A 74 11.12 -3.01 -40.29
N MET A 75 11.49 -1.77 -39.94
CA MET A 75 11.27 -1.19 -38.60
C MET A 75 10.81 0.27 -38.70
N SER A 76 9.85 0.50 -39.59
CA SER A 76 9.16 1.77 -39.82
C SER A 76 7.67 1.66 -39.43
N LEU A 77 6.95 2.77 -39.52
CA LEU A 77 5.51 2.82 -39.26
C LEU A 77 4.72 1.85 -40.18
N ASP A 78 5.16 1.70 -41.44
CA ASP A 78 4.51 0.84 -42.44
C ASP A 78 4.57 -0.66 -42.10
N THR A 79 5.54 -1.05 -41.28
CA THR A 79 5.78 -2.44 -40.89
C THR A 79 5.28 -2.77 -39.48
N ALA A 80 4.82 -1.77 -38.74
CA ALA A 80 4.21 -1.96 -37.45
C ALA A 80 2.80 -2.54 -37.60
N SER A 81 2.38 -3.38 -36.65
CA SER A 81 1.01 -3.89 -36.59
C SER A 81 -0.01 -2.78 -36.36
N THR A 82 -1.27 -3.05 -36.71
CA THR A 82 -2.40 -2.15 -36.50
C THR A 82 -2.49 -1.68 -35.04
N VAL A 83 -2.23 -2.58 -34.09
CA VAL A 83 -2.21 -2.26 -32.65
C VAL A 83 -1.03 -1.36 -32.31
N GLY A 84 0.16 -1.62 -32.87
CA GLY A 84 1.32 -0.77 -32.66
C GLY A 84 1.15 0.64 -33.21
N VAL A 85 0.60 0.77 -34.42
CA VAL A 85 0.24 2.07 -35.02
C VAL A 85 -0.79 2.80 -34.16
N PHE A 86 -1.85 2.12 -33.69
CA PHE A 86 -2.83 2.68 -32.77
C PHE A 86 -2.18 3.22 -31.49
N MET A 87 -1.29 2.44 -30.87
CA MET A 87 -0.62 2.84 -29.61
C MET A 87 0.30 4.05 -29.80
N LEU A 88 1.00 4.13 -30.93
CA LEU A 88 1.83 5.29 -31.28
C LEU A 88 0.99 6.53 -31.58
N ASN A 89 -0.06 6.39 -32.39
CA ASN A 89 -0.94 7.50 -32.73
C ASN A 89 -1.64 8.05 -31.47
N TYR A 90 -2.14 7.17 -30.60
CA TYR A 90 -2.70 7.57 -29.30
C TYR A 90 -1.70 8.38 -28.47
N THR A 91 -0.46 7.89 -28.35
CA THR A 91 0.58 8.55 -27.55
C THR A 91 0.96 9.92 -28.14
N ILE A 92 1.15 10.01 -29.46
CA ILE A 92 1.55 11.26 -30.15
C ILE A 92 0.42 12.29 -30.09
N GLN A 93 -0.82 11.87 -30.36
CA GLN A 93 -1.98 12.76 -30.30
C GLN A 93 -2.13 13.37 -28.91
N LYS A 94 -1.97 12.57 -27.84
CA LYS A 94 -2.01 13.05 -26.45
C LYS A 94 -0.88 14.05 -26.14
N ILE A 95 0.32 13.84 -26.66
CA ILE A 95 1.44 14.78 -26.53
C ILE A 95 1.16 16.07 -27.31
N SER A 96 0.62 15.98 -28.53
CA SER A 96 0.38 17.13 -29.41
C SER A 96 -0.73 18.05 -28.90
N ILE A 97 -1.81 17.50 -28.36
CA ILE A 97 -2.94 18.32 -27.86
C ILE A 97 -2.55 19.08 -26.59
N ARG A 98 -1.59 18.55 -25.80
CA ARG A 98 -1.18 19.09 -24.48
C ARG A 98 -2.35 19.37 -23.55
N ASP A 99 -3.33 18.48 -23.52
CA ASP A 99 -4.49 18.61 -22.63
C ASP A 99 -4.21 18.06 -21.23
N ASP A 100 -5.02 18.46 -20.26
CA ASP A 100 -5.05 18.01 -18.87
C ASP A 100 -5.49 16.53 -18.71
N THR A 101 -5.47 15.77 -19.79
CA THR A 101 -5.90 14.36 -19.85
C THR A 101 -4.78 13.36 -19.60
N ILE A 102 -3.52 13.82 -19.54
CA ILE A 102 -2.36 12.96 -19.26
C ILE A 102 -1.49 13.52 -18.13
N TYR A 103 -0.87 12.62 -17.38
CA TYR A 103 0.26 12.90 -16.51
C TYR A 103 1.56 12.61 -17.26
N THR A 104 2.46 13.59 -17.28
CA THR A 104 3.84 13.43 -17.76
C THR A 104 4.77 13.37 -16.55
N LEU A 105 5.05 12.14 -16.10
CA LEU A 105 5.71 11.90 -14.82
C LEU A 105 7.21 11.68 -15.00
N THR A 106 7.98 12.15 -14.03
CA THR A 106 9.41 11.81 -13.91
C THR A 106 9.55 10.61 -12.98
N ALA A 107 10.25 9.58 -13.44
CA ALA A 107 10.60 8.45 -12.59
C ALA A 107 11.87 8.78 -11.80
N ASP A 108 13.02 8.47 -12.35
CA ASP A 108 14.34 8.87 -11.83
C ASP A 108 15.40 8.60 -12.91
N SER A 109 16.67 8.81 -12.56
CA SER A 109 17.82 8.48 -13.41
C SER A 109 18.51 7.20 -12.92
N PHE A 110 18.83 6.29 -13.84
CA PHE A 110 19.43 4.99 -13.53
C PHE A 110 20.80 4.84 -14.19
N LEU A 111 21.81 4.47 -13.43
CA LEU A 111 23.17 4.32 -13.96
C LEU A 111 23.25 3.18 -15.00
N ILE A 112 23.87 3.45 -16.15
CA ILE A 112 24.15 2.46 -17.18
C ILE A 112 25.54 1.87 -16.93
N ASP A 113 25.60 0.70 -16.32
CA ASP A 113 26.83 -0.01 -15.94
C ASP A 113 26.91 -1.47 -16.44
N ASN A 114 25.80 -2.00 -16.96
CA ASN A 114 25.64 -3.39 -17.38
C ASN A 114 25.10 -3.45 -18.83
N PRO A 115 25.53 -4.40 -19.66
CA PRO A 115 24.89 -4.69 -20.96
C PRO A 115 23.37 -4.84 -20.91
N ALA A 116 22.80 -5.30 -19.80
CA ALA A 116 21.34 -5.38 -19.61
C ALA A 116 20.64 -4.01 -19.60
N ASN A 117 21.38 -2.93 -19.29
CA ASN A 117 20.91 -1.55 -19.29
C ASN A 117 21.22 -0.82 -20.61
N ASP A 118 21.99 -1.44 -21.52
CA ASP A 118 22.27 -0.89 -22.83
C ASP A 118 21.08 -1.07 -23.78
N ILE A 119 20.26 -0.04 -23.87
CA ILE A 119 19.14 0.05 -24.82
C ILE A 119 19.50 0.86 -26.07
N CYS A 120 20.78 1.06 -26.40
CA CYS A 120 21.15 1.73 -27.65
C CYS A 120 21.27 0.76 -28.83
N GLY A 121 21.45 -0.53 -28.56
CA GLY A 121 21.76 -1.55 -29.58
C GLY A 121 20.76 -1.67 -30.73
N ILE A 122 19.49 -1.28 -30.55
CA ILE A 122 18.47 -1.35 -31.60
C ILE A 122 18.76 -0.43 -32.79
N LEU A 123 19.53 0.65 -32.58
CA LEU A 123 19.86 1.63 -33.62
C LEU A 123 20.82 1.09 -34.67
N LYS A 124 21.44 -0.08 -34.45
CA LYS A 124 22.31 -0.78 -35.40
C LYS A 124 21.51 -1.30 -36.59
N GLN A 125 21.23 -0.41 -37.54
CA GLN A 125 20.44 -0.67 -38.74
C GLN A 125 21.01 0.08 -39.96
N SER A 126 20.44 -0.16 -41.14
CA SER A 126 20.72 0.58 -42.37
C SER A 126 19.56 1.54 -42.67
N TYR A 127 19.84 2.83 -42.67
CA TYR A 127 18.86 3.90 -42.85
C TYR A 127 18.96 4.48 -44.26
N PRO A 128 17.85 4.65 -45.00
CA PRO A 128 17.87 5.30 -46.29
C PRO A 128 18.18 6.80 -46.14
N VAL A 129 19.02 7.32 -47.03
CA VAL A 129 19.29 8.76 -47.15
C VAL A 129 18.42 9.30 -48.28
N ALA A 130 17.71 10.41 -48.04
CA ALA A 130 16.82 11.03 -49.02
C ALA A 130 17.61 11.51 -50.27
N GLU A 131 16.94 11.59 -51.42
CA GLU A 131 17.61 11.86 -52.71
C GLU A 131 18.26 13.25 -52.80
N ASP A 132 17.72 14.22 -52.06
CA ASP A 132 18.20 15.59 -51.92
C ASP A 132 19.29 15.75 -50.84
N SER A 133 19.55 14.68 -50.08
CA SER A 133 20.42 14.66 -48.91
C SER A 133 21.66 13.79 -49.18
N GLY A 134 22.84 14.28 -48.83
CA GLY A 134 24.11 13.62 -49.17
C GLY A 134 25.13 13.61 -48.04
N VAL A 135 26.38 13.34 -48.38
CA VAL A 135 27.52 13.46 -47.47
C VAL A 135 27.53 14.86 -46.83
N GLY A 136 27.70 14.95 -45.51
CA GLY A 136 27.69 16.20 -44.76
C GLY A 136 26.29 16.73 -44.40
N SER A 137 25.21 16.13 -44.92
CA SER A 137 23.85 16.48 -44.49
C SER A 137 23.56 15.96 -43.09
N SER A 138 22.70 16.68 -42.37
CA SER A 138 22.23 16.29 -41.05
C SER A 138 20.90 15.53 -41.17
N MET A 139 20.81 14.35 -40.57
CA MET A 139 19.59 13.54 -40.58
C MET A 139 19.29 13.00 -39.19
N LYS A 140 18.01 12.84 -38.84
CA LYS A 140 17.58 12.21 -37.58
C LYS A 140 17.21 10.77 -37.84
N LEU A 141 17.60 9.85 -36.95
CA LEU A 141 17.32 8.43 -37.08
C LEU A 141 16.16 8.04 -36.17
N GLY A 142 15.28 7.17 -36.69
CA GLY A 142 14.17 6.59 -35.94
C GLY A 142 14.09 5.08 -36.15
N VAL A 143 13.65 4.35 -35.12
CA VAL A 143 13.37 2.90 -35.21
C VAL A 143 12.05 2.61 -34.51
N ILE A 144 11.17 1.85 -35.16
CA ILE A 144 9.90 1.39 -34.59
C ILE A 144 9.87 -0.13 -34.59
N LYS A 145 9.64 -0.72 -33.43
CA LYS A 145 9.51 -2.17 -33.28
C LYS A 145 8.39 -2.52 -32.33
N ASP A 146 7.40 -3.25 -32.80
CA ASP A 146 6.28 -3.75 -32.02
C ASP A 146 6.37 -5.25 -31.76
N GLY A 147 5.71 -5.66 -30.68
CA GLY A 147 5.73 -7.04 -30.23
C GLY A 147 4.61 -7.38 -29.26
N ILE A 148 4.41 -8.68 -29.10
CA ILE A 148 3.49 -9.26 -28.12
C ILE A 148 4.30 -10.16 -27.21
N GLN A 149 4.24 -9.87 -25.91
CA GLN A 149 4.85 -10.68 -24.88
C GLN A 149 3.93 -11.86 -24.55
N TYR A 150 4.48 -13.05 -24.70
CA TYR A 150 3.91 -14.32 -24.28
C TYR A 150 4.54 -14.73 -22.97
N VAL A 151 3.72 -15.20 -22.03
CA VAL A 151 4.19 -15.65 -20.71
C VAL A 151 3.56 -17.00 -20.41
N ARG A 152 4.34 -17.89 -19.78
CA ARG A 152 3.87 -19.18 -19.29
C ARG A 152 3.92 -19.22 -17.76
N GLY A 153 2.85 -19.78 -17.18
CA GLY A 153 2.72 -19.90 -15.72
C GLY A 153 2.45 -18.58 -15.00
N ILE A 154 2.47 -18.69 -13.67
CA ILE A 154 2.33 -17.63 -12.66
C ILE A 154 3.33 -17.90 -11.54
N ALA A 155 3.47 -16.97 -10.59
CA ALA A 155 4.45 -17.11 -9.49
C ALA A 155 4.27 -18.42 -8.71
N LEU A 156 3.03 -18.82 -8.38
CA LEU A 156 2.76 -20.09 -7.69
C LEU A 156 3.18 -21.32 -8.50
N THR A 157 2.81 -21.41 -9.78
CA THR A 157 3.18 -22.56 -10.60
C THR A 157 4.69 -22.66 -10.77
N ASN A 158 5.38 -21.52 -10.87
CA ASN A 158 6.83 -21.46 -10.98
C ASN A 158 7.53 -21.86 -9.67
N ILE A 159 6.88 -21.67 -8.51
CA ILE A 159 7.40 -22.14 -7.22
C ILE A 159 7.26 -23.67 -7.10
N PHE A 160 6.09 -24.22 -7.46
CA PHE A 160 5.82 -25.66 -7.27
C PHE A 160 6.44 -26.55 -8.37
N ASN A 161 6.41 -26.11 -9.62
CA ASN A 161 6.81 -26.92 -10.77
C ASN A 161 8.20 -26.53 -11.31
N GLY A 162 8.82 -25.48 -10.74
CA GLY A 162 10.04 -24.88 -11.27
C GLY A 162 9.81 -24.09 -12.57
N LEU A 163 10.89 -23.47 -13.06
CA LEU A 163 10.90 -22.83 -14.37
C LEU A 163 11.15 -23.92 -15.43
N GLY A 164 10.20 -24.12 -16.33
CA GLY A 164 10.38 -25.02 -17.47
C GLY A 164 11.48 -24.55 -18.43
N THR A 165 11.81 -25.37 -19.44
CA THR A 165 12.70 -24.94 -20.52
C THR A 165 12.05 -23.79 -21.29
N MET A 166 12.75 -22.66 -21.38
CA MET A 166 12.28 -21.49 -22.14
C MET A 166 12.15 -21.83 -23.62
N ALA A 167 11.10 -21.33 -24.27
CA ALA A 167 10.93 -21.53 -25.70
C ALA A 167 12.07 -20.84 -26.48
N PRO A 168 12.62 -21.48 -27.54
CA PRO A 168 13.64 -20.88 -28.37
C PRO A 168 13.21 -19.53 -28.96
N ALA A 169 14.20 -18.64 -29.18
CA ALA A 169 13.95 -17.37 -29.86
C ALA A 169 13.43 -17.60 -31.29
N GLY A 170 12.43 -16.82 -31.71
CA GLY A 170 11.82 -16.94 -33.04
C GLY A 170 10.74 -18.03 -33.16
N THR A 171 10.33 -18.64 -32.05
CA THR A 171 9.15 -19.52 -32.01
C THR A 171 7.88 -18.79 -32.45
N ARG A 172 7.05 -19.45 -33.26
CA ARG A 172 5.81 -18.87 -33.80
C ARG A 172 4.70 -18.87 -32.75
N ALA A 173 3.68 -18.06 -33.00
CA ALA A 173 2.56 -17.90 -32.07
C ALA A 173 1.85 -19.23 -31.74
N ASP A 174 1.58 -20.06 -32.75
CA ASP A 174 0.87 -21.34 -32.57
C ASP A 174 1.68 -22.34 -31.73
N ASP A 175 3.00 -22.38 -31.95
CA ASP A 175 3.92 -23.23 -31.17
C ASP A 175 4.02 -22.75 -29.72
N LEU A 176 4.04 -21.43 -29.49
CA LEU A 176 4.03 -20.85 -28.15
C LEU A 176 2.76 -21.23 -27.39
N ILE A 177 1.59 -21.20 -28.05
CA ILE A 177 0.32 -21.63 -27.46
C ILE A 177 0.37 -23.13 -27.14
N ALA A 178 0.89 -23.96 -28.05
CA ALA A 178 1.07 -25.40 -27.82
C ALA A 178 2.00 -25.70 -26.63
N LEU A 179 3.00 -24.84 -26.38
CA LEU A 179 3.90 -24.91 -25.23
C LEU A 179 3.30 -24.34 -23.93
N GLY A 180 2.05 -23.85 -23.97
CA GLY A 180 1.31 -23.33 -22.82
C GLY A 180 1.55 -21.84 -22.53
N TYR A 181 2.17 -21.10 -23.45
CA TYR A 181 2.28 -19.65 -23.33
C TYR A 181 0.97 -18.97 -23.71
N THR A 182 0.70 -17.85 -23.06
CA THR A 182 -0.47 -17.02 -23.35
C THR A 182 -0.05 -15.57 -23.57
N PRO A 183 -0.69 -14.86 -24.53
CA PRO A 183 -0.39 -13.47 -24.80
C PRO A 183 -0.76 -12.61 -23.58
N ALA A 184 0.18 -11.78 -23.15
CA ALA A 184 0.14 -11.09 -21.85
C ALA A 184 0.26 -9.57 -21.95
N ARG A 185 0.93 -9.04 -22.96
CA ARG A 185 1.13 -7.59 -23.14
C ARG A 185 1.48 -7.27 -24.58
N THR A 186 0.89 -6.22 -25.14
CA THR A 186 1.37 -5.62 -26.39
C THR A 186 2.30 -4.45 -26.07
N GLU A 187 3.34 -4.32 -26.87
CA GLU A 187 4.36 -3.30 -26.69
C GLU A 187 4.81 -2.75 -28.04
N THR A 188 5.11 -1.46 -28.06
CA THR A 188 5.69 -0.81 -29.24
C THR A 188 6.83 0.06 -28.76
N ASP A 189 8.01 -0.15 -29.30
CA ASP A 189 9.25 0.54 -28.95
C ASP A 189 9.62 1.46 -30.11
N MET A 190 9.39 2.76 -29.90
CA MET A 190 9.82 3.81 -30.82
C MET A 190 11.03 4.52 -30.21
N ARG A 191 12.12 4.57 -30.96
CA ARG A 191 13.35 5.27 -30.56
C ARG A 191 13.69 6.33 -31.58
N LEU A 192 13.87 7.56 -31.12
CA LEU A 192 14.14 8.74 -31.93
C LEU A 192 15.44 9.38 -31.47
N THR A 193 16.28 9.80 -32.40
CA THR A 193 17.61 10.36 -32.09
C THR A 193 17.70 11.84 -32.44
N THR A 194 18.63 12.54 -31.78
CA THR A 194 19.14 13.82 -32.28
C THR A 194 19.87 13.62 -33.60
N ALA A 195 20.03 14.70 -34.35
CA ALA A 195 20.55 14.60 -35.71
C ALA A 195 22.02 14.13 -35.75
N VAL A 196 22.33 13.31 -36.75
CA VAL A 196 23.67 12.82 -37.10
C VAL A 196 24.08 13.36 -38.46
N VAL A 197 25.39 13.50 -38.67
CA VAL A 197 25.94 13.96 -39.95
C VAL A 197 26.34 12.75 -40.79
N VAL A 198 25.94 12.73 -42.06
CA VAL A 198 26.32 11.66 -42.99
C VAL A 198 27.83 11.72 -43.25
N PRO A 199 28.60 10.65 -42.95
CA PRO A 199 30.04 10.66 -43.07
C PRO A 199 30.50 10.58 -44.54
N PRO A 200 31.74 10.99 -44.84
CA PRO A 200 32.36 10.77 -46.14
C PRO A 200 32.41 9.29 -46.52
N ILE A 201 32.31 9.03 -47.83
CA ILE A 201 32.38 7.68 -48.40
C ILE A 201 33.70 7.01 -47.99
N GLY A 202 33.64 5.74 -47.58
CA GLY A 202 34.82 4.96 -47.20
C GLY A 202 35.38 5.26 -45.81
N THR A 203 34.74 6.14 -45.03
CA THR A 203 35.13 6.43 -43.65
C THR A 203 34.08 5.96 -42.65
N THR A 204 34.54 5.48 -41.49
CA THR A 204 33.68 5.23 -40.32
C THR A 204 33.77 6.43 -39.40
N ALA A 205 32.65 7.10 -39.15
CA ALA A 205 32.54 8.20 -38.21
C ALA A 205 31.93 7.73 -36.89
N TYR A 206 32.29 8.42 -35.81
CA TYR A 206 31.72 8.23 -34.49
C TYR A 206 30.94 9.46 -34.07
N ALA A 207 29.74 9.27 -33.52
CA ALA A 207 28.93 10.36 -33.00
C ALA A 207 28.24 9.95 -31.70
N ASN A 208 28.20 10.87 -30.74
CA ASN A 208 27.37 10.75 -29.55
C ASN A 208 26.03 11.43 -29.83
N VAL A 209 24.95 10.68 -29.68
CA VAL A 209 23.59 11.14 -29.95
C VAL A 209 22.71 10.91 -28.72
N SER A 210 21.81 11.84 -28.47
CA SER A 210 20.74 11.62 -27.51
C SER A 210 19.65 10.78 -28.18
N MET A 211 19.27 9.68 -27.54
CA MET A 211 18.22 8.77 -27.97
C MET A 211 17.05 8.84 -26.99
N TYR A 212 15.90 9.23 -27.51
CA TYR A 212 14.64 9.26 -26.79
C TYR A 212 13.84 8.00 -27.10
N ARG A 213 13.37 7.33 -26.06
CA ARG A 213 12.54 6.14 -26.15
C ARG A 213 11.10 6.46 -25.77
N PHE A 214 10.18 6.04 -26.61
CA PHE A 214 8.75 6.01 -26.35
C PHE A 214 8.33 4.55 -26.42
N TYR A 215 7.96 3.99 -25.27
CA TYR A 215 7.62 2.58 -25.12
C TYR A 215 6.19 2.41 -24.59
N PRO A 216 5.16 2.72 -25.40
CA PRO A 216 3.78 2.39 -25.09
C PRO A 216 3.59 0.89 -24.87
N ARG A 217 2.86 0.57 -23.80
CA ARG A 217 2.48 -0.78 -23.41
C ARG A 217 0.99 -0.84 -23.13
N ALA A 218 0.31 -1.83 -23.70
CA ALA A 218 -1.09 -2.11 -23.39
C ALA A 218 -1.25 -3.53 -22.84
N PHE A 219 -2.17 -3.67 -21.88
CA PHE A 219 -2.45 -4.93 -21.18
C PHE A 219 -3.69 -5.65 -21.71
N CYS A 220 -4.31 -5.09 -22.75
CA CYS A 220 -5.36 -5.71 -23.54
C CYS A 220 -5.35 -5.09 -24.94
N THR A 221 -5.85 -5.82 -25.93
CA THR A 221 -5.94 -5.32 -27.31
C THR A 221 -6.93 -4.16 -27.38
N GLY A 222 -6.51 -3.02 -27.95
CA GLY A 222 -7.35 -1.82 -28.10
C GLY A 222 -7.52 -0.97 -26.83
N CYS A 223 -6.88 -1.35 -25.73
CA CYS A 223 -6.92 -0.58 -24.50
C CYS A 223 -5.95 0.61 -24.53
N GLU A 224 -6.25 1.63 -23.72
CA GLU A 224 -5.40 2.80 -23.51
C GLU A 224 -3.98 2.37 -23.08
N PRO A 225 -2.94 2.70 -23.87
CA PRO A 225 -1.57 2.34 -23.55
C PRO A 225 -0.99 3.26 -22.47
N VAL A 226 -0.08 2.69 -21.68
CA VAL A 226 0.81 3.45 -20.79
C VAL A 226 2.20 3.50 -21.40
N SER A 227 2.74 4.70 -21.58
CA SER A 227 4.03 4.89 -22.26
C SER A 227 5.15 5.12 -21.28
N GLU A 228 6.15 4.25 -21.29
CA GLU A 228 7.44 4.51 -20.66
C GLU A 228 8.27 5.42 -21.56
N LEU A 229 8.84 6.45 -20.97
CA LEU A 229 9.72 7.40 -21.62
C LEU A 229 11.15 7.14 -21.15
N GLY A 230 12.10 7.29 -22.05
CA GLY A 230 13.52 7.13 -21.75
C GLY A 230 14.38 8.14 -22.51
N LEU A 231 15.52 8.50 -21.94
CA LEU A 231 16.55 9.31 -22.60
C LEU A 231 17.93 8.77 -22.23
N ASP A 232 18.68 8.37 -23.26
CA ASP A 232 20.07 7.90 -23.16
C ASP A 232 20.98 8.67 -24.10
N VAL A 233 22.29 8.61 -23.85
CA VAL A 233 23.31 9.02 -24.81
C VAL A 233 23.98 7.78 -25.40
N CYS A 234 23.79 7.59 -26.70
CA CYS A 234 24.33 6.48 -27.47
C CYS A 234 25.55 6.92 -28.28
N THR A 235 26.60 6.11 -28.30
CA THR A 235 27.72 6.25 -29.23
C THR A 235 27.47 5.36 -30.45
N LEU A 236 27.38 6.00 -31.62
CA LEU A 236 27.17 5.35 -32.91
C LEU A 236 28.47 5.27 -33.69
N ALA A 237 28.75 4.12 -34.28
CA ALA A 237 29.75 3.97 -35.35
C ALA A 237 29.02 3.82 -36.68
N MET A 238 29.20 4.78 -37.59
CA MET A 238 28.42 4.88 -38.82
C MET A 238 29.31 5.01 -40.06
N SER A 239 28.86 4.44 -41.17
CA SER A 239 29.51 4.52 -42.48
C SER A 239 28.47 4.75 -43.57
N TYR A 240 28.78 5.55 -44.57
CA TYR A 240 27.88 5.82 -45.68
C TYR A 240 28.16 4.88 -46.85
N ASN A 241 27.13 4.16 -47.30
CA ASN A 241 27.19 3.32 -48.50
C ASN A 241 26.54 4.06 -49.68
N ALA A 242 27.36 4.52 -50.62
CA ALA A 242 26.91 5.26 -51.79
C ALA A 242 26.09 4.41 -52.78
N THR A 243 26.36 3.09 -52.86
CA THR A 243 25.69 2.18 -53.79
C THR A 243 24.23 1.97 -53.40
N THR A 244 23.96 1.78 -52.11
CA THR A 244 22.60 1.59 -51.57
C THR A 244 21.97 2.89 -51.09
N ARG A 245 22.70 4.02 -51.18
CA ARG A 245 22.34 5.33 -50.61
C ARG A 245 21.82 5.21 -49.18
N SER A 246 22.57 4.49 -48.35
CA SER A 246 22.17 4.24 -46.96
C SER A 246 23.27 4.57 -45.97
N LEU A 247 22.86 5.16 -44.85
CA LEU A 247 23.70 5.31 -43.67
C LEU A 247 23.64 3.99 -42.89
N VAL A 248 24.76 3.30 -42.80
CA VAL A 248 24.88 2.02 -42.09
C VAL A 248 25.46 2.28 -40.70
N VAL A 249 24.67 2.03 -39.66
CA VAL A 249 25.14 2.05 -38.28
C VAL A 249 25.72 0.68 -37.97
N GLN A 250 27.06 0.59 -37.92
CA GLN A 250 27.80 -0.65 -37.69
C GLN A 250 27.73 -1.10 -36.23
N SER A 251 27.72 -0.15 -35.29
CA SER A 251 27.52 -0.41 -33.88
C SER A 251 26.83 0.78 -33.21
N SER A 252 26.05 0.48 -32.17
CA SER A 252 25.38 1.45 -31.31
C SER A 252 25.41 0.91 -29.90
N LYS A 253 25.95 1.68 -28.96
CA LYS A 253 26.05 1.31 -27.54
C LYS A 253 25.82 2.51 -26.66
N ALA A 254 25.21 2.29 -25.50
CA ALA A 254 25.13 3.31 -24.46
C ALA A 254 26.52 3.60 -23.88
N ILE A 255 26.74 4.84 -23.47
CA ILE A 255 27.99 5.22 -22.80
C ILE A 255 27.92 4.73 -21.35
N TYR A 256 28.77 3.78 -20.98
CA TYR A 256 28.85 3.31 -19.60
C TYR A 256 29.27 4.43 -18.65
N GLY A 257 28.62 4.48 -17.48
CA GLY A 257 28.81 5.54 -16.50
C GLY A 257 27.91 6.77 -16.69
N GLN A 258 27.10 6.81 -17.75
CA GLN A 258 26.01 7.79 -17.91
C GLN A 258 24.70 7.24 -17.35
N ASP A 259 23.71 8.12 -17.14
CA ASP A 259 22.40 7.75 -16.62
C ASP A 259 21.34 7.63 -17.72
N HIS A 260 20.48 6.61 -17.59
CA HIS A 260 19.20 6.48 -18.27
C HIS A 260 18.15 7.31 -17.53
N VAL A 261 17.67 8.39 -18.14
CA VAL A 261 16.59 9.20 -17.55
C VAL A 261 15.24 8.60 -17.92
N MET A 262 14.45 8.22 -16.92
CA MET A 262 13.17 7.54 -17.11
C MET A 262 11.97 8.43 -16.78
N GLY A 263 10.89 8.30 -17.54
CA GLY A 263 9.61 8.95 -17.26
C GLY A 263 8.42 8.12 -17.74
N PHE A 264 7.21 8.65 -17.55
CA PHE A 264 5.97 7.99 -17.96
C PHE A 264 4.94 8.97 -18.49
N ILE A 265 4.11 8.47 -19.41
CA ILE A 265 2.83 9.06 -19.76
C ILE A 265 1.74 8.13 -19.22
N LEU A 266 0.91 8.65 -18.32
CA LEU A 266 -0.25 7.97 -17.76
C LEU A 266 -1.51 8.78 -18.06
N ASP A 267 -2.64 8.12 -18.30
CA ASP A 267 -3.91 8.82 -18.44
C ASP A 267 -4.43 9.33 -17.10
N ARG A 268 -4.91 10.57 -17.11
CA ARG A 268 -5.53 11.24 -15.97
C ARG A 268 -7.00 10.89 -15.89
N THR A 269 -7.27 9.65 -15.49
CA THR A 269 -8.62 9.09 -15.38
C THR A 269 -9.40 9.64 -14.17
N ALA A 270 -10.73 9.53 -14.21
CA ALA A 270 -11.58 9.83 -13.04
C ALA A 270 -11.20 8.98 -11.81
N THR A 271 -10.69 7.76 -12.02
CA THR A 271 -10.26 6.88 -10.92
C THR A 271 -9.00 7.39 -10.23
N THR A 272 -8.00 7.88 -10.98
CA THR A 272 -6.78 8.44 -10.39
C THR A 272 -7.06 9.76 -9.66
N LYS A 273 -7.91 10.65 -10.23
CA LYS A 273 -8.39 11.85 -9.54
C LYS A 273 -9.18 11.49 -8.27
N GLY A 274 -10.10 10.53 -8.38
CA GLY A 274 -10.91 10.05 -7.25
C GLY A 274 -10.05 9.50 -6.11
N SER A 275 -9.01 8.73 -6.43
CA SER A 275 -8.04 8.24 -5.44
C SER A 275 -7.41 9.39 -4.65
N LEU A 276 -6.97 10.45 -5.34
CA LEU A 276 -6.33 11.60 -4.69
C LEU A 276 -7.29 12.30 -3.72
N TYR A 277 -8.54 12.57 -4.13
CA TYR A 277 -9.54 13.20 -3.28
C TYR A 277 -9.87 12.36 -2.05
N VAL A 278 -10.04 11.05 -2.22
CA VAL A 278 -10.32 10.14 -1.11
C VAL A 278 -9.14 10.08 -0.15
N ARG A 279 -7.88 10.00 -0.63
CA ARG A 279 -6.69 10.07 0.25
C ARG A 279 -6.63 11.39 1.01
N GLY A 280 -6.83 12.51 0.32
CA GLY A 280 -6.84 13.83 0.95
C GLY A 280 -7.89 13.94 2.05
N PHE A 281 -9.11 13.46 1.78
CA PHE A 281 -10.18 13.38 2.78
C PHE A 281 -9.80 12.48 3.95
N CYS A 282 -9.26 11.27 3.71
CA CYS A 282 -8.84 10.35 4.78
C CYS A 282 -7.76 10.96 5.68
N VAL A 283 -6.76 11.65 5.10
CA VAL A 283 -5.69 12.32 5.85
C VAL A 283 -6.26 13.47 6.68
N LEU A 284 -7.12 14.32 6.12
CA LEU A 284 -7.77 15.39 6.89
C LEU A 284 -8.66 14.85 8.00
N PHE A 285 -9.46 13.82 7.69
CA PHE A 285 -10.33 13.15 8.65
C PHE A 285 -9.53 12.59 9.83
N VAL A 286 -8.46 11.84 9.56
CA VAL A 286 -7.67 11.22 10.62
C VAL A 286 -6.93 12.26 11.45
N MET A 287 -6.45 13.35 10.84
CA MET A 287 -5.82 14.44 11.57
C MET A 287 -6.80 15.13 12.54
N VAL A 288 -8.01 15.44 12.08
CA VAL A 288 -9.05 16.04 12.92
C VAL A 288 -9.47 15.07 14.03
N ALA A 289 -9.79 13.82 13.69
CA ALA A 289 -10.27 12.85 14.66
C ALA A 289 -9.18 12.44 15.68
N TYR A 290 -7.90 12.39 15.26
CA TYR A 290 -6.78 12.18 16.17
C TYR A 290 -6.52 13.40 17.06
N ALA A 291 -6.61 14.62 16.55
CA ALA A 291 -6.50 15.82 17.38
C ALA A 291 -7.62 15.89 18.44
N THR A 292 -8.83 15.46 18.07
CA THR A 292 -9.96 15.28 19.00
C THR A 292 -9.63 14.26 20.11
N SER A 293 -8.97 13.14 19.78
CA SER A 293 -8.61 12.11 20.77
C SER A 293 -7.53 12.54 21.77
N GLN A 294 -6.78 13.61 21.48
CA GLN A 294 -5.81 14.19 22.42
C GLN A 294 -6.46 14.95 23.59
N LYS A 295 -7.78 15.14 23.55
CA LYS A 295 -8.58 15.70 24.65
C LYS A 295 -9.57 14.67 25.16
N THR A 296 -9.92 14.77 26.43
CA THR A 296 -10.93 13.88 27.03
C THR A 296 -12.29 14.13 26.41
N VAL A 297 -12.88 13.08 25.82
CA VAL A 297 -14.26 13.13 25.32
C VAL A 297 -15.25 12.97 26.48
N ARG A 298 -16.39 13.65 26.44
CA ARG A 298 -17.47 13.48 27.42
C ARG A 298 -18.10 12.10 27.26
N TRP A 299 -18.36 11.41 28.37
CA TRP A 299 -19.14 10.16 28.35
C TRP A 299 -20.54 10.44 27.80
N THR A 300 -21.00 9.62 26.86
CA THR A 300 -22.32 9.77 26.23
C THR A 300 -23.20 8.59 26.50
N ASP A 301 -24.44 8.85 26.95
CA ASP A 301 -25.45 7.82 27.12
C ASP A 301 -26.11 7.48 25.77
N GLY A 302 -26.44 6.20 25.56
CA GLY A 302 -26.92 5.68 24.27
C GLY A 302 -28.14 6.41 23.70
N ALA A 303 -29.00 6.95 24.57
CA ALA A 303 -30.19 7.70 24.19
C ALA A 303 -29.91 9.04 23.47
N THR A 304 -28.67 9.54 23.49
CA THR A 304 -28.34 10.87 22.94
C THR A 304 -28.02 10.87 21.43
N LEU A 305 -27.74 9.69 20.85
CA LEU A 305 -27.23 9.53 19.48
C LEU A 305 -28.26 8.90 18.53
N THR A 306 -29.48 9.46 18.47
CA THR A 306 -30.58 8.87 17.69
C THR A 306 -30.51 9.13 16.18
N SER A 307 -30.05 10.31 15.75
CA SER A 307 -29.96 10.70 14.34
C SER A 307 -28.60 10.37 13.70
N TRP A 308 -28.59 9.99 12.42
CA TRP A 308 -27.36 9.74 11.65
C TRP A 308 -26.45 10.99 11.58
N TYR A 309 -27.04 12.19 11.51
CA TYR A 309 -26.29 13.44 11.52
C TYR A 309 -25.60 13.68 12.86
N ASN A 310 -26.29 13.40 13.97
CA ASN A 310 -25.71 13.50 15.31
C ASN A 310 -24.57 12.50 15.50
N LYS A 311 -24.71 11.28 14.96
CA LYS A 311 -23.64 10.27 14.95
C LYS A 311 -22.41 10.74 14.18
N LEU A 312 -22.61 11.33 12.99
CA LEU A 312 -21.51 11.87 12.18
C LEU A 312 -20.83 13.06 12.87
N SER A 313 -21.62 14.00 13.42
CA SER A 313 -21.09 15.13 14.18
C SER A 313 -20.29 14.66 15.40
N TYR A 314 -20.80 13.66 16.12
CA TYR A 314 -20.12 13.07 17.27
C TYR A 314 -18.82 12.33 16.90
N MET A 315 -18.76 11.75 15.71
CA MET A 315 -17.57 11.08 15.19
C MET A 315 -16.40 12.05 14.95
N ILE A 316 -16.69 13.27 14.48
CA ILE A 316 -15.65 14.26 14.10
C ILE A 316 -15.39 15.26 15.24
N SER A 317 -16.47 15.77 15.84
CA SER A 317 -16.46 16.82 16.84
C SER A 317 -17.38 16.46 18.01
N PRO A 318 -17.00 15.47 18.85
CA PRO A 318 -17.70 15.19 20.08
C PRO A 318 -17.59 16.35 21.07
N THR A 319 -18.38 16.31 22.14
CA THR A 319 -18.21 17.28 23.23
C THR A 319 -16.92 16.97 23.99
N LEU A 320 -15.98 17.93 23.95
CA LEU A 320 -14.64 17.79 24.51
C LEU A 320 -14.52 18.51 25.85
N LEU A 321 -13.90 17.83 26.81
CA LEU A 321 -13.43 18.44 28.06
C LEU A 321 -12.00 18.98 27.85
N ARG A 322 -11.61 20.02 28.60
CA ARG A 322 -10.33 20.71 28.42
C ARG A 322 -9.11 19.90 28.88
N TYR A 323 -9.30 18.69 29.39
CA TYR A 323 -8.23 17.85 29.94
C TYR A 323 -7.52 17.05 28.83
N PRO A 324 -6.18 16.99 28.84
CA PRO A 324 -5.44 16.18 27.87
C PRO A 324 -5.64 14.68 28.11
N CYS A 325 -5.63 13.91 27.03
CA CYS A 325 -5.75 12.46 27.05
C CYS A 325 -4.80 11.86 26.02
N HIS A 326 -3.92 10.93 26.43
CA HIS A 326 -2.93 10.30 25.55
C HIS A 326 -3.17 8.80 25.41
N THR A 327 -4.44 8.39 25.33
CA THR A 327 -4.81 6.97 25.29
C THR A 327 -4.45 6.31 23.96
N PHE A 328 -4.47 7.07 22.85
CA PHE A 328 -4.23 6.53 21.52
C PHE A 328 -3.01 7.16 20.87
N ASP A 329 -2.12 6.29 20.38
CA ASP A 329 -1.11 6.66 19.40
C ASP A 329 -1.75 6.84 18.03
N PHE A 330 -1.11 7.64 17.16
CA PHE A 330 -1.60 7.90 15.80
C PHE A 330 -1.81 6.59 15.02
N SER A 331 -0.84 5.67 15.09
CA SER A 331 -0.93 4.37 14.42
C SER A 331 -2.08 3.51 14.93
N TYR A 332 -2.34 3.50 16.24
CA TYR A 332 -3.48 2.78 16.82
C TYR A 332 -4.79 3.30 16.21
N PHE A 333 -4.93 4.62 16.13
CA PHE A 333 -6.12 5.27 15.58
C PHE A 333 -6.34 4.89 14.11
N CYS A 334 -5.31 5.03 13.28
CA CYS A 334 -5.41 4.75 11.83
C CYS A 334 -5.77 3.30 11.54
N PHE A 335 -5.19 2.34 12.25
CA PHE A 335 -5.44 0.91 12.01
C PHE A 335 -6.81 0.44 12.51
N ASN A 336 -7.31 1.05 13.59
CA ASN A 336 -8.58 0.64 14.17
C ASN A 336 -9.79 1.39 13.61
N SER A 337 -9.65 2.63 13.12
CA SER A 337 -10.78 3.38 12.53
C SER A 337 -11.26 2.72 11.23
N ASP A 338 -12.52 2.28 11.20
CA ASP A 338 -13.13 1.65 10.02
C ASP A 338 -13.27 2.65 8.88
N VAL A 339 -13.67 3.89 9.18
CA VAL A 339 -13.82 4.96 8.18
C VAL A 339 -12.49 5.23 7.48
N PHE A 340 -11.40 5.30 8.26
CA PHE A 340 -10.08 5.51 7.69
C PHE A 340 -9.61 4.32 6.87
N VAL A 341 -9.69 3.09 7.40
CA VAL A 341 -9.21 1.89 6.70
C VAL A 341 -9.99 1.66 5.40
N VAL A 342 -11.32 1.77 5.42
CA VAL A 342 -12.15 1.59 4.22
C VAL A 342 -11.87 2.67 3.18
N GLY A 343 -11.83 3.94 3.60
CA GLY A 343 -11.55 5.06 2.69
C GLY A 343 -10.16 4.96 2.07
N TYR A 344 -9.14 4.65 2.87
CA TYR A 344 -7.77 4.54 2.39
C TYR A 344 -7.60 3.34 1.45
N VAL A 345 -8.20 2.18 1.75
CA VAL A 345 -8.17 1.03 0.84
C VAL A 345 -8.87 1.33 -0.48
N ALA A 346 -10.04 1.99 -0.45
CA ALA A 346 -10.71 2.42 -1.67
C ALA A 346 -9.79 3.29 -2.53
N ALA A 347 -9.07 4.22 -1.91
CA ALA A 347 -8.12 5.05 -2.62
C ALA A 347 -6.90 4.28 -3.16
N VAL A 348 -6.40 3.27 -2.45
CA VAL A 348 -5.33 2.40 -2.93
C VAL A 348 -5.80 1.61 -4.15
N LEU A 349 -6.98 1.00 -4.10
CA LEU A 349 -7.53 0.20 -5.20
C LEU A 349 -7.79 1.03 -6.47
N LEU A 350 -8.28 2.27 -6.33
CA LEU A 350 -8.54 3.18 -7.45
C LEU A 350 -7.26 3.57 -8.23
N ASP A 351 -6.10 3.53 -7.57
CA ASP A 351 -4.80 3.92 -8.13
C ASP A 351 -3.88 2.73 -8.43
N GLU A 352 -4.30 1.52 -8.08
CA GLU A 352 -3.46 0.33 -8.11
C GLU A 352 -2.92 0.03 -9.52
N LYS A 353 -3.70 0.25 -10.58
CA LYS A 353 -3.25 0.08 -11.98
C LYS A 353 -2.03 0.96 -12.28
N ALA A 354 -2.13 2.27 -12.02
CA ALA A 354 -1.08 3.24 -12.31
C ALA A 354 0.17 2.97 -11.44
N CYS A 355 -0.07 2.80 -10.13
CA CYS A 355 0.97 2.51 -9.15
C CYS A 355 1.74 1.22 -9.47
N ASN A 356 1.06 0.15 -9.89
CA ASN A 356 1.70 -1.11 -10.21
C ASN A 356 2.57 -1.02 -11.48
N ILE A 357 2.08 -0.38 -12.54
CA ILE A 357 2.85 -0.22 -13.79
C ILE A 357 4.11 0.61 -13.53
N TYR A 358 3.94 1.74 -12.86
CA TYR A 358 5.02 2.66 -12.55
C TYR A 358 6.08 2.03 -11.63
N SER A 359 5.67 1.43 -10.50
CA SER A 359 6.58 0.80 -9.54
C SER A 359 7.34 -0.39 -10.11
N ARG A 360 6.72 -1.22 -10.94
CA ARG A 360 7.38 -2.38 -11.57
C ARG A 360 8.40 -1.97 -12.61
N ALA A 361 8.10 -0.95 -13.40
CA ALA A 361 9.02 -0.47 -14.42
C ALA A 361 10.24 0.20 -13.76
N MET A 362 10.05 1.02 -12.71
CA MET A 362 11.18 1.51 -11.89
C MET A 362 11.98 0.38 -11.24
N PHE A 363 11.29 -0.64 -10.72
CA PHE A 363 11.94 -1.78 -10.08
C PHE A 363 12.79 -2.59 -11.05
N SER A 364 12.34 -2.79 -12.29
CA SER A 364 13.09 -3.50 -13.33
C SER A 364 14.42 -2.81 -13.64
N TRP A 365 14.44 -1.48 -13.72
CA TRP A 365 15.67 -0.71 -13.94
C TRP A 365 16.56 -0.71 -12.70
N PHE A 366 15.98 -0.50 -11.51
CA PHE A 366 16.70 -0.54 -10.24
C PHE A 366 17.44 -1.87 -10.03
N LYS A 367 16.80 -3.01 -10.31
CA LYS A 367 17.38 -4.35 -10.13
C LYS A 367 18.65 -4.57 -10.96
N ASN A 368 18.74 -3.95 -12.13
CA ASN A 368 19.84 -4.16 -13.06
C ASN A 368 20.98 -3.14 -12.89
N THR A 369 20.86 -2.22 -11.94
CA THR A 369 21.82 -1.14 -11.71
C THR A 369 22.62 -1.38 -10.43
N SER A 370 23.92 -1.07 -10.42
CA SER A 370 24.73 -1.11 -9.19
C SER A 370 24.28 -0.09 -8.14
N THR A 371 24.60 -0.35 -6.87
CA THR A 371 24.05 0.42 -5.75
C THR A 371 24.74 1.78 -5.58
N ASN A 372 24.06 2.86 -5.98
CA ASN A 372 24.44 4.27 -5.74
C ASN A 372 23.41 5.00 -4.85
N SER A 373 23.75 6.18 -4.33
CA SER A 373 22.87 6.96 -3.43
C SER A 373 21.54 7.40 -4.07
N THR A 374 21.54 7.73 -5.36
CA THR A 374 20.32 8.00 -6.15
C THR A 374 19.44 6.76 -6.29
N ASN A 375 20.05 5.59 -6.48
CA ASN A 375 19.34 4.32 -6.54
C ASN A 375 18.68 3.95 -5.20
N SER A 376 19.29 4.30 -4.07
CA SER A 376 18.67 4.09 -2.75
C SER A 376 17.38 4.91 -2.57
N TRP A 377 17.27 6.10 -3.16
CA TRP A 377 16.05 6.91 -3.11
C TRP A 377 14.90 6.28 -3.90
N VAL A 378 15.20 5.76 -5.10
CA VAL A 378 14.25 4.99 -5.92
C VAL A 378 13.70 3.81 -5.13
N PHE A 379 14.55 3.09 -4.40
CA PHE A 379 14.12 1.97 -3.54
C PHE A 379 13.12 2.41 -2.46
N VAL A 380 13.35 3.54 -1.78
CA VAL A 380 12.42 4.08 -0.77
C VAL A 380 11.07 4.43 -1.39
N ARG A 381 11.05 5.02 -2.59
CA ARG A 381 9.81 5.34 -3.31
C ARG A 381 9.02 4.09 -3.69
N ILE A 382 9.70 3.07 -4.22
CA ILE A 382 9.09 1.77 -4.55
C ILE A 382 8.55 1.10 -3.29
N LEU A 383 9.31 1.15 -2.20
CA LEU A 383 8.90 0.60 -0.91
C LEU A 383 7.63 1.29 -0.40
N ALA A 384 7.57 2.62 -0.46
CA ALA A 384 6.39 3.39 -0.07
C ALA A 384 5.14 3.00 -0.88
N MET A 385 5.26 2.83 -2.19
CA MET A 385 4.16 2.37 -3.05
C MET A 385 3.68 0.97 -2.67
N ASN A 386 4.60 0.03 -2.46
CA ASN A 386 4.26 -1.35 -2.09
C ASN A 386 3.64 -1.44 -0.68
N PHE A 387 4.07 -0.58 0.24
CA PHE A 387 3.58 -0.55 1.61
C PHE A 387 2.08 -0.19 1.71
N ARG A 388 1.49 0.44 0.68
CA ARG A 388 0.04 0.74 0.59
C ARG A 388 -0.85 -0.50 0.79
N TRP A 389 -0.38 -1.69 0.41
CA TRP A 389 -1.13 -2.94 0.56
C TRP A 389 -1.30 -3.39 2.01
N MET A 390 -0.56 -2.81 2.96
CA MET A 390 -0.81 -3.03 4.39
C MET A 390 -2.25 -2.68 4.79
N TRP A 391 -2.86 -1.67 4.16
CA TRP A 391 -4.25 -1.31 4.43
C TRP A 391 -5.24 -2.37 3.96
N LEU A 392 -4.91 -3.12 2.89
CA LEU A 392 -5.71 -4.27 2.45
C LEU A 392 -5.68 -5.40 3.51
N ASN A 393 -4.53 -5.64 4.15
CA ASN A 393 -4.46 -6.57 5.29
C ASN A 393 -5.39 -6.12 6.41
N CYS A 394 -5.37 -4.83 6.77
CA CYS A 394 -6.23 -4.30 7.83
C CYS A 394 -7.71 -4.45 7.49
N LEU A 395 -8.12 -4.11 6.27
CA LEU A 395 -9.50 -4.27 5.82
C LEU A 395 -9.94 -5.74 5.80
N LEU A 396 -9.07 -6.63 5.34
CA LEU A 396 -9.36 -8.06 5.30
C LEU A 396 -9.67 -8.62 6.69
N ILE A 397 -8.85 -8.30 7.70
CA ILE A 397 -9.08 -8.73 9.09
C ILE A 397 -10.43 -8.21 9.58
N LYS A 398 -10.71 -6.91 9.38
CA LYS A 398 -11.98 -6.28 9.77
C LYS A 398 -13.17 -6.94 9.10
N PHE A 399 -13.07 -7.20 7.80
CA PHE A 399 -14.10 -7.87 7.02
C PHE A 399 -14.36 -9.29 7.51
N VAL A 400 -13.30 -10.07 7.78
CA VAL A 400 -13.44 -11.42 8.33
C VAL A 400 -14.09 -11.39 9.72
N LYS A 401 -13.74 -10.43 10.60
CA LYS A 401 -14.42 -10.26 11.90
C LYS A 401 -15.91 -9.97 11.72
N PHE A 402 -16.24 -9.05 10.81
CA PHE A 402 -17.64 -8.69 10.52
C PHE A 402 -18.44 -9.89 10.02
N VAL A 403 -17.93 -10.61 9.02
CA VAL A 403 -18.57 -11.81 8.46
C VAL A 403 -18.65 -12.93 9.49
N ALA A 404 -17.59 -13.17 10.26
CA ALA A 404 -17.60 -14.18 11.32
C ALA A 404 -18.66 -13.87 12.37
N ASN A 405 -18.78 -12.61 12.82
CA ASN A 405 -19.84 -12.22 13.77
C ASN A 405 -21.24 -12.38 13.19
N TYR A 406 -21.45 -12.00 11.93
CA TYR A 406 -22.75 -12.13 11.26
C TYR A 406 -23.16 -13.59 11.06
N THR A 407 -22.21 -14.46 10.72
CA THR A 407 -22.47 -15.88 10.41
C THR A 407 -22.58 -16.76 11.65
N THR A 408 -21.74 -16.51 12.67
CA THR A 408 -21.86 -17.22 13.94
C THR A 408 -22.89 -16.48 14.79
N ALA A 409 -24.09 -17.02 14.96
CA ALA A 409 -25.14 -16.45 15.81
C ALA A 409 -24.78 -16.53 17.32
N THR A 410 -23.63 -15.99 17.72
CA THR A 410 -23.17 -15.94 19.11
C THR A 410 -23.98 -14.92 19.87
N ARG A 411 -24.63 -15.34 20.96
CA ARG A 411 -25.48 -14.48 21.79
C ARG A 411 -24.73 -13.66 22.83
N TYR A 412 -23.47 -13.98 23.09
CA TYR A 412 -22.68 -13.35 24.15
C TYR A 412 -21.25 -13.08 23.69
N THR A 413 -20.67 -11.98 24.16
CA THR A 413 -19.26 -11.65 23.94
C THR A 413 -18.33 -12.70 24.57
N GLY A 414 -17.15 -12.91 23.99
CA GLY A 414 -16.16 -13.87 24.50
C GLY A 414 -16.21 -15.29 23.91
N ARG A 415 -17.26 -15.63 23.16
CA ARG A 415 -17.46 -17.02 22.66
C ARG A 415 -16.95 -17.27 21.24
N ASN A 416 -16.80 -16.23 20.42
CA ASN A 416 -16.43 -16.39 19.02
C ASN A 416 -14.90 -16.49 18.87
N PHE A 417 -14.39 -17.72 18.76
CA PHE A 417 -12.95 -17.97 18.59
C PHE A 417 -12.39 -17.33 17.31
N ILE A 418 -13.17 -17.31 16.21
CA ILE A 418 -12.72 -16.74 14.93
C ILE A 418 -12.51 -15.23 15.09
N VAL A 419 -13.50 -14.51 15.62
CA VAL A 419 -13.38 -13.06 15.88
C VAL A 419 -12.25 -12.77 16.87
N GLY A 420 -12.03 -13.64 17.85
CA GLY A 420 -10.91 -13.52 18.79
C GLY A 420 -9.53 -13.72 18.14
N TYR A 421 -9.42 -14.63 17.17
CA TYR A 421 -8.17 -14.93 16.47
C TYR A 421 -7.69 -13.78 15.57
N PHE A 422 -8.61 -13.06 14.93
CA PHE A 422 -8.32 -11.96 14.01
C PHE A 422 -8.04 -10.63 14.72
N ASN A 423 -7.08 -10.61 15.65
CA ASN A 423 -6.62 -9.41 16.34
C ASN A 423 -5.10 -9.39 16.49
N PHE A 424 -4.54 -8.19 16.45
CA PHE A 424 -3.17 -7.88 16.81
C PHE A 424 -3.07 -7.34 18.23
N SER A 425 -2.00 -7.70 18.91
CA SER A 425 -1.67 -7.18 20.24
C SER A 425 -1.29 -5.71 20.13
N SER A 426 -0.43 -5.36 19.17
CA SER A 426 0.15 -4.02 19.03
C SER A 426 0.31 -3.61 17.56
N PRO A 427 0.44 -2.30 17.26
CA PRO A 427 0.71 -1.80 15.91
C PRO A 427 1.98 -2.41 15.27
N THR A 428 2.95 -2.84 16.09
CA THR A 428 4.20 -3.43 15.60
C THR A 428 3.96 -4.68 14.75
N PHE A 429 3.01 -5.55 15.12
CA PHE A 429 2.69 -6.74 14.33
C PHE A 429 2.01 -6.41 13.00
N VAL A 430 1.23 -5.32 12.95
CA VAL A 430 0.67 -4.80 11.68
C VAL A 430 1.79 -4.40 10.73
N TYR A 431 2.80 -3.70 11.26
CA TYR A 431 3.96 -3.27 10.48
C TYR A 431 4.84 -4.44 10.03
N ILE A 432 5.06 -5.44 10.89
CA ILE A 432 5.78 -6.67 10.53
C ILE A 432 5.02 -7.40 9.40
N ALA A 433 3.69 -7.49 9.47
CA ALA A 433 2.89 -8.04 8.37
C ALA A 433 3.02 -7.21 7.08
N GLY A 434 3.20 -5.88 7.19
CA GLY A 434 3.43 -4.97 6.07
C GLY A 434 4.81 -5.10 5.42
N LEU A 435 5.86 -5.46 6.16
CA LEU A 435 7.22 -5.65 5.62
C LEU A 435 7.28 -6.71 4.51
N PHE A 436 6.37 -7.68 4.51
CA PHE A 436 6.22 -8.66 3.44
C PHE A 436 6.07 -8.00 2.06
N PHE A 437 5.41 -6.84 1.97
CA PHE A 437 5.17 -6.16 0.70
C PHE A 437 6.43 -5.54 0.09
N VAL A 438 7.56 -5.47 0.81
CA VAL A 438 8.87 -5.13 0.23
C VAL A 438 9.19 -6.06 -0.96
N ALA A 439 8.83 -7.34 -0.85
CA ALA A 439 9.10 -8.34 -1.88
C ALA A 439 8.03 -8.40 -2.99
N ARG A 440 7.00 -7.53 -2.97
CA ARG A 440 5.86 -7.56 -3.91
C ARG A 440 6.30 -7.54 -5.38
N ASN A 441 7.16 -6.60 -5.76
CA ASN A 441 7.61 -6.49 -7.16
C ASN A 441 8.48 -7.67 -7.59
N ASN A 442 9.38 -8.14 -6.72
CA ASN A 442 10.15 -9.35 -6.94
C ASN A 442 9.25 -10.57 -7.20
N PHE A 443 8.19 -10.72 -6.40
CA PHE A 443 7.24 -11.81 -6.53
C PHE A 443 6.45 -11.74 -7.85
N LEU A 444 5.98 -10.56 -8.22
CA LEU A 444 5.27 -10.36 -9.50
C LEU A 444 6.18 -10.60 -10.71
N ASP A 445 7.44 -10.17 -10.66
CA ASP A 445 8.41 -10.41 -11.73
C ASP A 445 8.82 -11.86 -11.80
N TYR A 446 8.92 -12.57 -10.66
CA TYR A 446 9.13 -14.01 -10.63
C TYR A 446 8.04 -14.77 -11.40
N GLY A 447 6.79 -14.31 -11.30
CA GLY A 447 5.67 -14.85 -12.07
C GLY A 447 5.73 -14.58 -13.57
N LEU A 448 6.58 -13.65 -14.03
CA LEU A 448 6.79 -13.33 -15.45
C LEU A 448 8.18 -13.75 -15.95
N MET A 449 8.94 -14.57 -15.23
CA MET A 449 10.31 -14.94 -15.64
C MET A 449 10.32 -15.74 -16.95
N ASP A 450 9.36 -16.66 -17.13
CA ASP A 450 9.23 -17.46 -18.35
C ASP A 450 8.42 -16.71 -19.42
N LYS A 451 9.09 -15.76 -20.08
CA LYS A 451 8.48 -14.88 -21.09
C LYS A 451 9.26 -14.89 -22.40
N VAL A 452 8.53 -14.83 -23.52
CA VAL A 452 9.06 -14.70 -24.87
C VAL A 452 8.35 -13.56 -25.57
N THR A 453 9.07 -12.76 -26.35
CA THR A 453 8.47 -11.63 -27.08
C THR A 453 8.43 -11.99 -28.56
N LEU A 454 7.22 -12.10 -29.11
CA LEU A 454 6.99 -12.23 -30.54
C LEU A 454 7.07 -10.84 -31.16
N LEU A 455 7.81 -10.70 -32.27
CA LEU A 455 8.09 -9.41 -32.89
C LEU A 455 7.43 -9.33 -34.27
N SER A 456 7.00 -8.14 -34.67
CA SER A 456 6.47 -7.91 -36.02
C SER A 456 7.47 -8.26 -37.13
N THR A 457 8.77 -8.11 -36.85
CA THR A 457 9.85 -8.49 -37.78
C THR A 457 9.96 -10.01 -38.00
N THR A 458 9.36 -10.83 -37.13
CA THR A 458 9.43 -12.31 -37.22
C THR A 458 8.16 -12.92 -37.78
N GLN A 459 7.00 -12.38 -37.41
CA GLN A 459 5.69 -12.85 -37.87
C GLN A 459 4.71 -11.67 -37.81
N SER A 460 3.70 -11.68 -38.68
CA SER A 460 2.56 -10.78 -38.54
C SER A 460 1.89 -10.95 -37.17
N LEU A 461 1.69 -9.85 -36.46
CA LEU A 461 1.00 -9.81 -35.16
C LEU A 461 -0.52 -9.66 -35.31
N GLU A 462 -1.01 -9.53 -36.55
CA GLU A 462 -2.43 -9.39 -36.86
C GLU A 462 -3.21 -10.64 -36.42
N GLY A 463 -4.38 -10.43 -35.80
CA GLY A 463 -5.25 -11.49 -35.30
C GLY A 463 -4.89 -12.05 -33.91
N ILE A 464 -3.77 -11.63 -33.31
CA ILE A 464 -3.41 -12.03 -31.94
C ILE A 464 -4.02 -11.05 -30.94
N SER A 465 -4.91 -11.56 -30.07
CA SER A 465 -5.55 -10.75 -29.03
C SER A 465 -4.92 -10.98 -27.65
N VAL A 466 -4.78 -9.90 -26.89
CA VAL A 466 -4.38 -9.92 -25.47
C VAL A 466 -5.62 -9.70 -24.63
N ASN A 467 -5.94 -10.67 -23.77
CA ASN A 467 -7.02 -10.55 -22.80
C ASN A 467 -6.52 -9.90 -21.51
N PHE A 468 -7.32 -8.99 -20.95
CA PHE A 468 -6.97 -8.29 -19.71
C PHE A 468 -6.74 -9.23 -18.53
N PHE A 469 -7.55 -10.30 -18.40
CA PHE A 469 -7.44 -11.24 -17.28
C PHE A 469 -6.20 -12.13 -17.34
N THR A 470 -5.70 -12.43 -18.54
CA THR A 470 -4.45 -13.17 -18.74
C THR A 470 -3.23 -12.27 -18.88
N SER A 471 -3.44 -10.94 -18.78
CA SER A 471 -2.39 -9.95 -19.00
C SER A 471 -1.28 -10.00 -17.96
N ALA A 472 -0.11 -9.46 -18.32
CA ALA A 472 1.04 -9.32 -17.43
C ALA A 472 0.74 -8.44 -16.20
N LEU A 473 -0.34 -7.64 -16.25
CA LEU A 473 -0.79 -6.81 -15.13
C LEU A 473 -1.56 -7.67 -14.11
N LEU A 474 -2.64 -8.34 -14.52
CA LEU A 474 -3.56 -9.02 -13.59
C LEU A 474 -3.08 -10.43 -13.19
N ARG A 475 -2.31 -11.11 -14.04
CA ARG A 475 -1.91 -12.51 -13.88
C ARG A 475 -1.26 -12.84 -12.52
N GLY A 476 -0.49 -11.91 -11.95
CA GLY A 476 0.20 -12.13 -10.68
C GLY A 476 -0.67 -11.90 -9.42
N TYR A 477 -1.81 -11.22 -9.55
CA TYR A 477 -2.64 -10.82 -8.39
C TYR A 477 -3.20 -12.00 -7.60
N PRO A 478 -3.76 -13.08 -8.22
CA PRO A 478 -4.28 -14.22 -7.45
C PRO A 478 -3.20 -14.87 -6.58
N SER A 479 -1.98 -15.02 -7.12
CA SER A 479 -0.84 -15.53 -6.36
C SER A 479 -0.45 -14.59 -5.22
N LEU A 480 -0.40 -13.27 -5.49
CA LEU A 480 -0.04 -12.27 -4.49
C LEU A 480 -1.06 -12.21 -3.35
N VAL A 481 -2.36 -12.29 -3.65
CA VAL A 481 -3.44 -12.34 -2.65
C VAL A 481 -3.31 -13.60 -1.79
N LEU A 482 -3.07 -14.77 -2.38
CA LEU A 482 -2.88 -16.00 -1.60
C LEU A 482 -1.70 -15.88 -0.63
N PHE A 483 -0.57 -15.36 -1.09
CA PHE A 483 0.59 -15.13 -0.25
C PHE A 483 0.34 -14.10 0.85
N MET A 484 -0.42 -13.04 0.55
CA MET A 484 -0.87 -12.06 1.53
C MET A 484 -1.70 -12.72 2.64
N LEU A 485 -2.65 -13.62 2.30
CA LEU A 485 -3.45 -14.38 3.27
C LEU A 485 -2.57 -15.26 4.16
N ILE A 486 -1.63 -15.99 3.57
CA ILE A 486 -0.69 -16.86 4.30
C ILE A 486 0.17 -16.02 5.25
N ASN A 487 0.77 -14.94 4.77
CA ASN A 487 1.58 -14.02 5.58
C ASN A 487 0.77 -13.49 6.77
N LEU A 488 -0.47 -13.03 6.52
CA LEU A 488 -1.33 -12.52 7.57
C LEU A 488 -1.64 -13.58 8.64
N PHE A 489 -1.99 -14.80 8.23
CA PHE A 489 -2.25 -15.91 9.15
C PHE A 489 -1.02 -16.28 9.97
N VAL A 490 0.16 -16.31 9.35
CA VAL A 490 1.43 -16.59 10.04
C VAL A 490 1.70 -15.52 11.10
N ILE A 491 1.61 -14.23 10.76
CA ILE A 491 1.90 -13.16 11.72
C ILE A 491 0.88 -13.11 12.85
N LEU A 492 -0.41 -13.31 12.57
CA LEU A 492 -1.45 -13.41 13.62
C LEU A 492 -1.18 -14.59 14.56
N THR A 493 -0.78 -15.75 14.01
CA THR A 493 -0.44 -16.92 14.83
C THR A 493 0.80 -16.66 15.70
N VAL A 494 1.83 -16.04 15.13
CA VAL A 494 3.05 -15.66 15.87
C VAL A 494 2.71 -14.70 17.00
N ASP A 495 1.90 -13.67 16.74
CA ASP A 495 1.45 -12.73 17.77
C ASP A 495 0.68 -13.42 18.89
N LEU A 496 -0.27 -14.30 18.56
CA LEU A 496 -1.04 -15.06 19.53
C LEU A 496 -0.17 -15.99 20.39
N LEU A 497 0.86 -16.61 19.79
CA LEU A 497 1.79 -17.51 20.49
C LEU A 497 2.75 -16.76 21.40
N VAL A 498 3.37 -15.67 20.91
CA VAL A 498 4.32 -14.86 21.68
C VAL A 498 3.60 -14.18 22.85
N ASN A 499 2.38 -13.68 22.61
CA ASN A 499 1.62 -12.90 23.59
C ASN A 499 0.50 -13.70 24.27
N ARG A 500 0.61 -15.04 24.28
CA ARG A 500 -0.44 -15.95 24.76
C ARG A 500 -0.93 -15.66 26.18
N LYS A 501 -0.02 -15.28 27.09
CA LYS A 501 -0.39 -14.93 28.47
C LYS A 501 -1.21 -13.66 28.52
N TRP A 502 -0.77 -12.63 27.78
CA TRP A 502 -1.47 -11.35 27.70
C TRP A 502 -2.86 -11.50 27.07
N TRP A 503 -2.97 -12.26 25.98
CA TRP A 503 -4.27 -12.55 25.35
C TRP A 503 -5.26 -13.26 26.27
N ARG A 504 -4.78 -14.13 27.17
CA ARG A 504 -5.63 -14.73 28.22
C ARG A 504 -6.14 -13.70 29.22
N LEU A 505 -5.32 -12.70 29.57
CA LEU A 505 -5.75 -11.63 30.47
C LEU A 505 -6.78 -10.73 29.78
N VAL A 506 -6.52 -10.35 28.53
CA VAL A 506 -7.41 -9.50 27.72
C VAL A 506 -8.76 -10.16 27.48
N SER A 507 -8.79 -11.46 27.19
CA SER A 507 -10.06 -12.17 26.93
C SER A 507 -10.94 -12.32 28.18
N GLN A 508 -10.34 -12.28 29.37
CA GLN A 508 -11.04 -12.39 30.64
C GLN A 508 -11.50 -11.04 31.21
N ASN A 509 -10.94 -9.92 30.72
CA ASN A 509 -11.36 -8.58 31.11
C ASN A 509 -12.52 -8.06 30.24
N SER A 510 -13.46 -7.32 30.83
CA SER A 510 -14.64 -6.79 30.12
C SER A 510 -14.28 -5.82 28.99
N LEU A 511 -13.38 -4.86 29.23
CA LEU A 511 -12.96 -3.92 28.18
C LEU A 511 -12.19 -4.65 27.06
N GLY A 512 -11.33 -5.60 27.44
CA GLY A 512 -10.60 -6.44 26.48
C GLY A 512 -11.54 -7.24 25.57
N ARG A 513 -12.64 -7.79 26.12
CA ARG A 513 -13.67 -8.46 25.32
C ARG A 513 -14.39 -7.52 24.37
N GLN A 514 -14.63 -6.27 24.74
CA GLN A 514 -15.24 -5.28 23.82
C GLN A 514 -14.36 -5.03 22.59
N HIS A 515 -13.05 -4.84 22.79
CA HIS A 515 -12.11 -4.69 21.68
C HIS A 515 -11.97 -5.97 20.85
N MET A 516 -11.81 -7.12 21.51
CA MET A 516 -11.45 -8.36 20.83
C MET A 516 -12.64 -9.02 20.13
N PHE A 517 -13.80 -9.09 20.79
CA PHE A 517 -14.95 -9.88 20.35
C PHE A 517 -16.17 -9.07 19.94
N ASN A 518 -16.30 -7.81 20.36
CA ASN A 518 -17.54 -7.04 20.19
C ASN A 518 -17.41 -5.83 19.26
N SER A 519 -16.29 -5.74 18.55
CA SER A 519 -16.03 -4.67 17.59
C SER A 519 -15.14 -5.17 16.45
N THR A 520 -15.10 -4.39 15.37
CA THR A 520 -14.15 -4.52 14.25
C THR A 520 -12.75 -3.99 14.58
N SER A 521 -12.47 -3.55 15.82
CA SER A 521 -11.12 -3.16 16.24
C SER A 521 -10.15 -4.31 15.97
N ILE A 522 -8.99 -4.03 15.38
CA ILE A 522 -7.97 -5.06 15.08
C ILE A 522 -6.79 -5.01 16.04
N ILE A 523 -6.55 -3.88 16.72
CA ILE A 523 -5.53 -3.76 17.77
C ILE A 523 -6.24 -3.73 19.12
N ALA A 524 -5.82 -4.61 20.03
CA ALA A 524 -6.44 -4.76 21.35
C ALA A 524 -5.70 -4.01 22.49
N ASP A 525 -4.41 -3.66 22.33
CA ASP A 525 -3.69 -2.91 23.36
C ASP A 525 -3.97 -1.41 23.28
N SER A 526 -4.68 -0.89 24.27
CA SER A 526 -4.93 0.54 24.50
C SER A 526 -4.14 1.10 25.69
N GLY A 527 -3.03 0.44 26.07
CA GLY A 527 -2.23 0.80 27.25
C GLY A 527 -2.72 0.14 28.54
N CYS A 528 -3.21 -1.10 28.42
CA CYS A 528 -3.88 -1.80 29.51
C CYS A 528 -2.90 -2.30 30.59
N ASN A 529 -2.99 -1.73 31.80
CA ASN A 529 -2.25 -2.19 32.98
C ASN A 529 -3.09 -3.13 33.84
N PHE A 530 -2.87 -4.44 33.66
CA PHE A 530 -3.51 -5.46 34.47
C PHE A 530 -2.90 -5.53 35.88
N VAL A 531 -3.76 -5.54 36.89
CA VAL A 531 -3.41 -5.65 38.31
C VAL A 531 -4.11 -6.88 38.88
N GLU A 532 -3.38 -7.67 39.65
CA GLU A 532 -3.96 -8.81 40.38
C GLU A 532 -4.53 -8.33 41.72
N LEU A 533 -5.83 -8.54 41.93
CA LEU A 533 -6.48 -8.31 43.21
C LEU A 533 -6.54 -9.63 43.97
N LYS A 534 -6.03 -9.66 45.21
CA LYS A 534 -5.98 -10.86 46.06
C LYS A 534 -7.36 -11.52 46.29
N GLU A 535 -8.45 -10.81 46.03
CA GLU A 535 -9.82 -11.25 46.28
C GLU A 535 -10.62 -11.54 45.00
N TYR A 536 -10.07 -11.27 43.80
CA TYR A 536 -10.74 -11.45 42.51
C TYR A 536 -9.89 -12.31 41.56
N ASP A 537 -10.45 -13.42 41.08
CA ASP A 537 -9.69 -14.44 40.33
C ASP A 537 -9.46 -14.05 38.86
N ASN A 538 -10.25 -13.12 38.34
CA ASN A 538 -10.10 -12.60 36.98
C ASN A 538 -9.20 -11.36 36.96
N PRO A 539 -8.55 -11.07 35.82
CA PRO A 539 -7.65 -9.93 35.69
C PRO A 539 -8.41 -8.60 35.71
N VAL A 540 -8.01 -7.70 36.61
CA VAL A 540 -8.57 -6.36 36.71
C VAL A 540 -7.67 -5.36 36.00
N LEU A 541 -8.28 -4.47 35.24
CA LEU A 541 -7.61 -3.41 34.52
C LEU A 541 -7.75 -2.08 35.28
N LEU A 542 -6.63 -1.44 35.58
CA LEU A 542 -6.60 -0.09 36.14
C LEU A 542 -6.55 0.95 35.01
N ILE A 543 -7.57 1.77 34.86
CA ILE A 543 -7.65 2.80 33.80
C ILE A 543 -8.12 4.15 34.37
N SER A 544 -7.60 5.26 33.86
CA SER A 544 -8.13 6.59 34.20
C SER A 544 -9.51 6.79 33.56
N VAL A 545 -10.40 7.51 34.26
CA VAL A 545 -11.74 7.81 33.72
C VAL A 545 -11.64 8.61 32.41
N ARG A 546 -10.64 9.48 32.29
CA ARG A 546 -10.35 10.24 31.06
C ARG A 546 -10.10 9.34 29.85
N SER A 547 -9.25 8.32 30.02
CA SER A 547 -8.96 7.35 28.98
C SER A 547 -10.19 6.51 28.64
N LEU A 548 -10.96 6.11 29.65
CA LEU A 548 -12.16 5.30 29.47
C LEU A 548 -13.23 6.03 28.65
N CYS A 549 -13.49 7.32 28.91
CA CYS A 549 -14.44 8.10 28.10
C CYS A 549 -13.98 8.24 26.64
N THR A 550 -12.69 8.43 26.41
CA THR A 550 -12.11 8.54 25.06
C THR A 550 -12.19 7.20 24.31
N ILE A 551 -12.00 6.07 25.02
CA ILE A 551 -12.20 4.72 24.46
C ILE A 551 -13.66 4.47 24.12
N GLN A 552 -14.59 4.87 24.99
CA GLN A 552 -16.03 4.76 24.73
C GLN A 552 -16.41 5.48 23.44
N TRP A 553 -15.97 6.74 23.27
CA TRP A 553 -16.18 7.50 22.04
C TRP A 553 -15.61 6.79 20.81
N PHE A 554 -14.37 6.30 20.90
CA PHE A 554 -13.70 5.64 19.80
C PHE A 554 -14.43 4.37 19.36
N LEU A 555 -14.73 3.46 20.29
CA LEU A 555 -15.47 2.23 19.99
C LEU A 555 -16.89 2.49 19.49
N THR A 556 -17.51 3.59 19.92
CA THR A 556 -18.87 3.97 19.52
C THR A 556 -18.94 4.55 18.11
N SER A 557 -17.93 5.33 17.73
CA SER A 557 -17.97 6.16 16.51
C SER A 557 -17.00 5.74 15.41
N GLN A 558 -15.85 5.16 15.75
CA GLN A 558 -14.78 4.83 14.79
C GLN A 558 -14.78 3.35 14.39
N THR A 559 -15.49 2.49 15.11
CA THR A 559 -15.59 1.06 14.82
C THR A 559 -17.04 0.60 14.70
N ILE A 560 -17.29 -0.39 13.84
CA ILE A 560 -18.53 -1.15 13.81
C ILE A 560 -18.60 -2.02 15.06
N ARG A 561 -19.75 -1.97 15.70
CA ARG A 561 -20.08 -2.62 16.96
C ARG A 561 -20.97 -3.83 16.68
N PHE A 562 -20.76 -4.91 17.42
CA PHE A 562 -21.49 -6.15 17.19
C PHE A 562 -22.73 -6.30 18.09
N GLY A 563 -22.84 -5.53 19.17
CA GLY A 563 -24.03 -5.51 20.03
C GLY A 563 -24.17 -6.75 20.90
N LEU A 564 -23.07 -7.43 21.23
CA LEU A 564 -23.12 -8.66 22.02
C LEU A 564 -23.13 -8.36 23.53
N PRO A 565 -24.14 -8.82 24.28
CA PRO A 565 -24.17 -8.63 25.72
C PRO A 565 -23.11 -9.50 26.43
N GLU A 566 -22.74 -9.05 27.63
CA GLU A 566 -21.87 -9.81 28.54
C GLU A 566 -22.58 -11.03 29.11
N HIS A 567 -21.83 -12.11 29.35
CA HIS A 567 -22.43 -13.35 29.85
C HIS A 567 -22.95 -13.16 31.29
N PRO A 568 -24.16 -13.67 31.64
CA PRO A 568 -24.74 -13.49 32.98
C PRO A 568 -23.88 -14.01 34.14
N SER A 569 -23.04 -15.02 33.89
CA SER A 569 -22.10 -15.52 34.90
C SER A 569 -21.06 -14.46 35.28
N THR A 570 -20.57 -13.69 34.32
CA THR A 570 -19.56 -12.64 34.56
C THR A 570 -20.12 -11.54 35.46
N PHE A 571 -21.38 -11.13 35.22
CA PHE A 571 -22.10 -10.22 36.12
C PHE A 571 -22.25 -10.81 37.53
N ARG A 572 -22.57 -12.11 37.65
CA ARG A 572 -22.71 -12.79 38.95
C ARG A 572 -21.37 -12.88 39.70
N ASP A 573 -20.29 -13.13 38.98
CA ASP A 573 -18.94 -13.22 39.55
C ASP A 573 -18.47 -11.85 40.07
N MET A 574 -18.76 -10.79 39.34
CA MET A 574 -18.56 -9.41 39.81
C MET A 574 -19.43 -9.09 41.04
N THR A 575 -20.73 -9.38 40.98
CA THR A 575 -21.69 -9.02 42.04
C THR A 575 -21.37 -9.74 43.35
N SER A 576 -21.11 -11.04 43.28
CA SER A 576 -20.84 -11.87 44.46
C SER A 576 -19.61 -11.39 45.23
N LYS A 577 -18.57 -10.91 44.52
CA LYS A 577 -17.34 -10.43 45.15
C LYS A 577 -17.38 -8.94 45.50
N GLY A 578 -18.00 -8.07 44.70
CA GLY A 578 -18.18 -6.66 45.08
C GLY A 578 -19.05 -6.49 46.35
N ALA A 579 -20.00 -7.39 46.60
CA ALA A 579 -20.72 -7.47 47.87
C ALA A 579 -19.81 -7.82 49.06
N SER A 580 -18.82 -8.71 48.87
CA SER A 580 -17.85 -9.09 49.91
C SER A 580 -16.86 -7.97 50.28
N THR A 581 -16.37 -7.22 49.29
CA THR A 581 -15.48 -6.05 49.50
C THR A 581 -16.20 -4.95 50.27
N ARG A 582 -17.49 -4.72 50.01
CA ARG A 582 -18.31 -3.76 50.76
C ARG A 582 -18.65 -4.25 52.18
N HIS A 583 -18.85 -5.56 52.39
CA HIS A 583 -19.03 -6.12 53.73
C HIS A 583 -17.80 -5.91 54.63
N LYS A 584 -16.58 -5.99 54.07
CA LYS A 584 -15.34 -5.60 54.77
C LYS A 584 -15.24 -4.10 55.02
N SER A 585 -15.61 -3.26 54.04
CA SER A 585 -15.62 -1.79 54.19
C SER A 585 -16.64 -1.31 55.25
N MET A 586 -17.85 -1.89 55.29
CA MET A 586 -18.88 -1.59 56.30
C MET A 586 -18.51 -2.11 57.70
N THR A 587 -17.79 -3.22 57.81
CA THR A 587 -17.29 -3.71 59.11
C THR A 587 -16.13 -2.84 59.61
N LEU A 588 -15.28 -2.31 58.74
CA LEU A 588 -14.25 -1.34 59.10
C LEU A 588 -14.84 0.03 59.51
N SER A 589 -15.87 0.53 58.80
CA SER A 589 -16.55 1.79 59.13
C SER A 589 -17.37 1.75 60.43
N LYS A 590 -17.80 0.56 60.89
CA LYS A 590 -18.42 0.42 62.23
C LYS A 590 -17.39 0.36 63.37
N SER A 591 -16.11 0.12 63.07
CA SER A 591 -15.02 0.05 64.07
C SER A 591 -14.40 1.41 64.39
N ASN A 592 -14.60 2.44 63.55
CA ASN A 592 -13.93 3.75 63.68
C ASN A 592 -14.91 4.91 63.93
N ALA A 593 -15.86 4.74 64.85
CA ALA A 593 -16.70 5.83 65.37
C ALA A 593 -16.03 6.60 66.54
N GLY A 594 -14.70 6.63 66.60
CA GLY A 594 -13.97 7.31 67.67
C GLY A 594 -12.53 7.61 67.29
N ASN A 595 -12.32 8.74 66.61
CA ASN A 595 -11.21 9.69 66.77
C ASN A 595 -10.98 10.46 65.45
N ALA A 596 -11.38 11.73 65.46
CA ALA A 596 -11.02 12.69 64.44
C ALA A 596 -9.70 13.37 64.84
N SER A 597 -8.63 13.12 64.09
CA SER A 597 -7.49 14.04 64.00
C SER A 597 -6.75 13.86 62.68
N GLN A 598 -6.42 15.00 62.10
CA GLN A 598 -5.85 15.30 60.79
C GLN A 598 -4.70 14.41 60.29
N GLY A 599 -4.73 14.17 58.97
CA GLY A 599 -3.58 14.41 58.10
C GLY A 599 -2.70 13.21 57.76
N GLU A 600 -3.16 12.33 56.86
CA GLU A 600 -2.26 11.51 56.03
C GLU A 600 -3.02 10.94 54.82
N PHE A 601 -2.32 10.87 53.69
CA PHE A 601 -2.78 10.43 52.37
C PHE A 601 -3.75 9.23 52.42
N GLU A 602 -4.93 9.37 51.78
CA GLU A 602 -5.86 8.26 51.62
C GLU A 602 -5.20 7.07 50.90
N PRO A 603 -5.28 5.84 51.46
CA PRO A 603 -4.84 4.65 50.75
C PRO A 603 -5.80 4.36 49.58
N VAL A 604 -5.25 3.81 48.49
CA VAL A 604 -5.88 3.41 47.20
C VAL A 604 -6.99 2.32 47.35
N SER A 605 -7.58 2.17 48.53
CA SER A 605 -8.44 1.06 48.96
C SER A 605 -9.93 1.21 48.62
N ASN A 606 -10.37 2.29 47.97
CA ASN A 606 -11.80 2.57 47.70
C ASN A 606 -12.15 2.66 46.20
N SER A 607 -11.45 1.92 45.34
CA SER A 607 -11.81 1.86 43.91
C SER A 607 -12.95 0.85 43.71
N GLU A 608 -14.14 1.32 43.33
CA GLU A 608 -15.26 0.43 42.96
C GLU A 608 -14.91 -0.42 41.74
N LEU A 609 -15.23 -1.73 41.81
CA LEU A 609 -15.11 -2.66 40.69
C LEU A 609 -16.26 -2.42 39.69
N LEU A 610 -15.90 -2.20 38.43
CA LEU A 610 -16.80 -1.80 37.35
C LEU A 610 -16.68 -2.74 36.15
N MET A 611 -17.74 -2.88 35.34
CA MET A 611 -17.77 -3.66 34.11
C MET A 611 -18.16 -2.81 32.92
N VAL A 612 -17.47 -2.98 31.80
CA VAL A 612 -17.92 -2.44 30.51
C VAL A 612 -18.73 -3.50 29.78
N SER A 613 -19.93 -3.16 29.32
CA SER A 613 -20.73 -4.05 28.48
C SER A 613 -21.43 -3.29 27.38
N GLN A 614 -21.83 -4.02 26.34
CA GLN A 614 -22.57 -3.46 25.22
C GLN A 614 -24.01 -4.00 25.23
N ASP A 615 -24.99 -3.16 24.89
CA ASP A 615 -26.37 -3.58 24.66
C ASP A 615 -26.57 -4.13 23.24
N GLU A 616 -27.79 -4.61 22.94
CA GLU A 616 -28.14 -5.14 21.61
C GLU A 616 -28.10 -4.06 20.51
N ASP A 617 -28.29 -2.78 20.87
CA ASP A 617 -28.21 -1.63 19.97
C ASP A 617 -26.75 -1.14 19.75
N GLY A 618 -25.77 -1.77 20.42
CA GLY A 618 -24.36 -1.45 20.34
C GLY A 618 -23.88 -0.34 21.28
N TYR A 619 -24.71 0.26 22.12
CA TYR A 619 -24.26 1.26 23.09
C TYR A 619 -23.43 0.65 24.21
N ILE A 620 -22.38 1.38 24.60
CA ILE A 620 -21.42 0.95 25.62
C ILE A 620 -21.83 1.53 26.96
N HIS A 621 -22.10 0.65 27.91
CA HIS A 621 -22.53 0.95 29.28
C HIS A 621 -21.44 0.58 30.28
N LEU A 622 -21.48 1.25 31.44
CA LEU A 622 -20.62 0.97 32.56
C LEU A 622 -21.48 0.56 33.76
N TYR A 623 -21.32 -0.67 34.25
CA TYR A 623 -22.04 -1.20 35.39
C TYR A 623 -21.13 -1.31 36.61
N ASN A 624 -21.65 -1.00 37.80
CA ASN A 624 -20.97 -1.32 39.05
C ASN A 624 -21.29 -2.75 39.52
N ALA A 625 -20.66 -3.15 40.63
CA ALA A 625 -20.92 -4.46 41.24
C ALA A 625 -22.36 -4.69 41.74
N LEU A 626 -23.20 -3.65 41.83
CA LEU A 626 -24.63 -3.76 42.15
C LEU A 626 -25.51 -3.90 40.89
N LYS A 627 -24.89 -4.02 39.71
CA LYS A 627 -25.57 -4.01 38.41
C LYS A 627 -26.32 -2.71 38.12
N THR A 628 -25.96 -1.61 38.79
CA THR A 628 -26.50 -0.30 38.47
C THR A 628 -25.59 0.39 37.47
N GLU A 629 -26.18 1.00 36.46
CA GLU A 629 -25.47 1.75 35.44
C GLU A 629 -24.91 3.07 36.01
N VAL A 630 -23.64 3.35 35.71
CA VAL A 630 -22.99 4.61 36.04
C VAL A 630 -23.39 5.67 35.03
N GLN A 631 -24.12 6.68 35.48
CA GLN A 631 -24.62 7.79 34.67
C GLN A 631 -23.49 8.73 34.22
N ALA A 632 -23.64 9.37 33.05
CA ALA A 632 -22.66 10.33 32.50
C ALA A 632 -22.25 11.44 33.48
N LEU A 633 -23.19 11.97 34.29
CA LEU A 633 -22.91 13.00 35.29
C LEU A 633 -21.90 12.55 36.35
N SER A 634 -21.97 11.28 36.77
CA SER A 634 -21.02 10.69 37.72
C SER A 634 -19.61 10.58 37.12
N MET A 635 -19.53 10.32 35.81
CA MET A 635 -18.27 10.28 35.08
C MET A 635 -17.61 11.66 35.00
N GLU A 636 -18.37 12.73 34.80
CA GLU A 636 -17.82 14.10 34.72
C GLU A 636 -17.09 14.53 35.98
N VAL A 637 -17.70 14.31 37.16
CA VAL A 637 -17.06 14.63 38.45
C VAL A 637 -15.74 13.88 38.61
N LYS A 638 -15.72 12.62 38.16
CA LYS A 638 -14.56 11.75 38.24
C LYS A 638 -13.49 12.01 37.18
N VAL A 639 -13.85 12.64 36.05
CA VAL A 639 -12.92 13.17 35.06
C VAL A 639 -12.17 14.39 35.60
N LEU A 640 -12.87 15.28 36.33
CA LEU A 640 -12.25 16.44 36.99
C LEU A 640 -11.15 16.01 37.96
N ALA A 641 -11.41 14.97 38.76
CA ALA A 641 -10.49 14.42 39.75
C ALA A 641 -9.41 13.46 39.18
N ASP A 642 -9.41 13.19 37.87
CA ASP A 642 -8.56 12.16 37.23
C ASP A 642 -8.55 10.81 37.95
N SER A 643 -9.72 10.40 38.45
CA SER A 643 -9.82 9.17 39.22
C SER A 643 -9.49 7.94 38.35
N LYS A 644 -9.04 6.87 39.00
CA LYS A 644 -8.77 5.58 38.35
C LYS A 644 -9.86 4.58 38.70
N TYR A 645 -10.29 3.81 37.72
CA TYR A 645 -11.24 2.73 37.85
C TYR A 645 -10.58 1.37 37.75
N GLN A 646 -11.17 0.42 38.48
CA GLN A 646 -10.85 -0.99 38.41
C GLN A 646 -11.92 -1.67 37.55
N LEU A 647 -11.55 -2.03 36.32
CA LEU A 647 -12.43 -2.72 35.38
C LEU A 647 -12.22 -4.23 35.47
N ALA A 648 -13.27 -4.98 35.75
CA ALA A 648 -13.23 -6.44 35.82
C ALA A 648 -13.17 -7.12 34.45
#